data_AF-F0ZLH9-F1
#
_entry.id   AF-F0ZLH9-F1
#
_cell.length_a   1.000
_cell.length_b   1.000
_cell.length_c   1.000
_cell.angle_alpha   90.00
_cell.angle_beta   90.00
_cell.angle_gamma   90.00
#
_symmetry.space_group_name_H-M   'P 1'
#
loop_
_entity.id
_entity.type
_entity.pdbx_description
1 polymer ?
#
loop_
_entity_poly.entity_id
_entity_poly.type
_entity_poly.pdbx_seq_one_letter_code
_entity_poly.pdbx_strand_id
1 'polypeptide(L)'
;IFIILLLNIIFSNGQSSDSNLRMALLLEGQVDDLGINYAINLGLAEAEADVEQPAKVLNLISGYDSTYDSIQSLIDDKYNLIITSSSSQRSAALDIAKKNPSVYFFIYGNIAVKNLPNVNVGSYHYNLVSPHYVLGYIAGGTNKNVGMVVPGLPVENYYTANAFFTGMRNRNSSATLSVVSTSSYSDQDTARGAGQILLDKGIQLVSQSQTDMLVPQMFLNESKYAFGTNGFPQSSIYGNRILQSVVHNYQEPFKKVANMVKDGTWVDNYQYYGDFSNGFFTLDYFSFLIEPAEVANIQKLVDDLVNLQQPYLTQNGVLYNINELLNQKTLLDGITDDGYYAVPTVEVYENSGVNKTFLALSIVEMAVCLIIGLVVVIFFYSNLNIIYSTIPFCVTILLGASLVAVAILLWNLRDLNDQICTSKIWMASLGYNILIGFIIIKATLIYLKFLSMEKKGGNQKISPVPYLQIVLWFVPFLIIDVILLIIYSTSGQPGKIDSLGLDGIGRYEYTQNCVNNFTGDIILYIILVFHGLQLLYGCFIAWKTRVIDLEEFVEAHDFATAIYLITFCSFIIVILMVGVTSTRNRNTIISACAIFSTFSCVLIIYGAKFWKIYKPVEDDGLPQIKLKSLKNGGSGSGASLSSKSKKSSLSSVGAKSSGSGVNTGTPGQSAMASINIQNFVNPIEANSR
;
A
#
# COMPACT_ATOMS: atom_id res chain seq x y z
N ILE A 1 -33.89 10.45 -70.11
CA ILE A 1 -32.96 9.28 -70.19
C ILE A 1 -31.74 9.48 -69.29
N PHE A 2 -30.79 10.38 -69.60
CA PHE A 2 -29.52 10.51 -68.83
C PHE A 2 -29.69 10.68 -67.30
N ILE A 3 -30.64 11.51 -66.86
CA ILE A 3 -30.97 11.73 -65.44
C ILE A 3 -31.52 10.46 -64.74
N ILE A 4 -32.18 9.57 -65.49
CA ILE A 4 -32.76 8.32 -64.95
C ILE A 4 -31.66 7.26 -64.72
N LEU A 5 -30.56 7.26 -65.49
CA LEU A 5 -29.41 6.41 -65.17
C LEU A 5 -28.74 6.85 -63.85
N LEU A 6 -28.55 8.15 -63.64
CA LEU A 6 -27.94 8.69 -62.42
C LEU A 6 -28.76 8.37 -61.15
N LEU A 7 -30.09 8.46 -61.21
CA LEU A 7 -30.96 8.09 -60.09
C LEU A 7 -30.90 6.60 -59.70
N ASN A 8 -30.66 5.70 -60.67
CA ASN A 8 -30.49 4.27 -60.37
C ASN A 8 -29.14 3.95 -59.71
N ILE A 9 -28.12 4.81 -59.85
CA ILE A 9 -26.82 4.66 -59.19
C ILE A 9 -26.85 5.20 -57.74
N ILE A 10 -27.75 6.14 -57.44
CA ILE A 10 -27.88 6.72 -56.09
C ILE A 10 -28.65 5.78 -55.14
N PHE A 11 -29.58 4.97 -55.65
CA PHE A 11 -30.30 3.96 -54.86
C PHE A 11 -29.58 2.61 -54.75
N SER A 12 -28.43 2.41 -55.42
CA SER A 12 -27.60 1.20 -55.26
C SER A 12 -26.53 1.32 -54.16
N ASN A 13 -26.47 2.44 -53.43
CA ASN A 13 -25.65 2.57 -52.21
C ASN A 13 -26.31 1.89 -50.99
N GLY A 14 -26.72 0.63 -51.15
CA GLY A 14 -26.72 -0.28 -50.01
C GLY A 14 -25.26 -0.54 -49.65
N GLN A 15 -24.84 -0.21 -48.42
CA GLN A 15 -23.51 -0.58 -47.96
C GLN A 15 -23.46 -2.10 -47.76
N SER A 16 -23.10 -2.83 -48.81
CA SER A 16 -22.42 -4.13 -48.65
C SER A 16 -21.06 -3.85 -48.01
N SER A 17 -21.07 -3.73 -46.68
CA SER A 17 -19.86 -3.53 -45.89
C SER A 17 -19.07 -4.84 -45.94
N ASP A 18 -18.11 -4.91 -46.86
CA ASP A 18 -17.13 -6.00 -47.00
C ASP A 18 -16.10 -5.98 -45.84
N SER A 19 -16.58 -5.62 -44.64
CA SER A 19 -15.87 -5.56 -43.38
C SER A 19 -15.89 -6.95 -42.77
N ASN A 20 -15.01 -7.82 -43.27
CA ASN A 20 -14.88 -9.19 -42.79
C ASN A 20 -14.88 -9.23 -41.25
N LEU A 21 -15.76 -10.05 -40.68
CA LEU A 21 -16.03 -10.08 -39.23
C LEU A 21 -14.77 -10.51 -38.47
N ARG A 22 -14.36 -9.69 -37.50
CA ARG A 22 -13.20 -9.95 -36.64
C ARG A 22 -13.60 -9.74 -35.19
N MET A 23 -13.83 -10.87 -34.52
CA MET A 23 -14.34 -10.96 -33.16
C MET A 23 -13.20 -10.97 -32.13
N ALA A 24 -13.40 -10.37 -30.97
CA ALA A 24 -12.48 -10.51 -29.85
C ALA A 24 -13.23 -10.68 -28.52
N LEU A 25 -12.69 -11.52 -27.65
CA LEU A 25 -13.24 -11.83 -26.34
C LEU A 25 -12.22 -11.49 -25.25
N LEU A 26 -12.66 -10.75 -24.23
CA LEU A 26 -11.89 -10.48 -23.02
C LEU A 26 -12.39 -11.40 -21.89
N LEU A 27 -11.58 -12.38 -21.51
CA LEU A 27 -11.78 -13.22 -20.32
C LEU A 27 -11.10 -12.60 -19.10
N GLU A 28 -11.79 -12.61 -17.97
CA GLU A 28 -11.24 -12.17 -16.68
C GLU A 28 -10.32 -13.22 -16.04
N GLY A 29 -10.63 -14.51 -16.21
CA GLY A 29 -9.82 -15.62 -15.72
C GLY A 29 -8.86 -16.19 -16.78
N GLN A 30 -8.43 -17.42 -16.54
CA GLN A 30 -7.80 -18.26 -17.57
C GLN A 30 -8.84 -19.13 -18.27
N VAL A 31 -8.56 -19.48 -19.53
CA VAL A 31 -9.44 -20.29 -20.38
C VAL A 31 -9.56 -21.77 -19.94
N ASP A 32 -8.62 -22.26 -19.14
CA ASP A 32 -8.55 -23.64 -18.64
C ASP A 32 -9.14 -23.83 -17.23
N ASP A 33 -9.97 -22.89 -16.76
CA ASP A 33 -10.58 -22.93 -15.42
C ASP A 33 -11.57 -24.09 -15.17
N LEU A 34 -11.95 -24.81 -16.23
CA LEU A 34 -13.01 -25.84 -16.23
C LEU A 34 -14.27 -25.34 -15.52
N GLY A 35 -14.64 -24.10 -15.85
CA GLY A 35 -15.71 -23.32 -15.26
C GLY A 35 -16.22 -22.25 -16.23
N ILE A 36 -16.39 -21.04 -15.73
CA ILE A 36 -17.12 -19.98 -16.43
C ILE A 36 -16.32 -19.40 -17.59
N ASN A 37 -14.99 -19.26 -17.46
CA ASN A 37 -14.16 -18.73 -18.54
C ASN A 37 -14.03 -19.77 -19.67
N TYR A 38 -13.90 -21.06 -19.33
CA TYR A 38 -13.99 -22.16 -20.30
C TYR A 38 -15.33 -22.16 -21.03
N ALA A 39 -16.46 -22.05 -20.31
CA ALA A 39 -17.79 -22.06 -20.91
C ALA A 39 -18.04 -20.86 -21.85
N ILE A 40 -17.56 -19.67 -21.48
CA ILE A 40 -17.62 -18.46 -22.32
C ILE A 40 -16.74 -18.65 -23.58
N ASN A 41 -15.54 -19.21 -23.43
CA ASN A 41 -14.65 -19.50 -24.57
C ASN A 41 -15.23 -20.56 -25.52
N LEU A 42 -15.85 -21.61 -24.99
CA LEU A 42 -16.55 -22.61 -25.79
C LEU A 42 -17.72 -21.98 -26.57
N GLY A 43 -18.46 -21.04 -25.97
CA GLY A 43 -19.47 -20.24 -26.66
C GLY A 43 -18.91 -19.41 -27.82
N LEU A 44 -17.67 -18.91 -27.68
CA LEU A 44 -16.99 -18.17 -28.75
C LEU A 44 -16.51 -19.09 -29.87
N ALA A 45 -15.86 -20.20 -29.55
CA ALA A 45 -15.38 -21.16 -30.56
C ALA A 45 -16.54 -21.74 -31.40
N GLU A 46 -17.69 -21.94 -30.76
CA GLU A 46 -18.93 -22.29 -31.43
C GLU A 46 -19.46 -21.17 -32.33
N ALA A 47 -19.30 -19.90 -31.95
CA ALA A 47 -19.59 -18.78 -32.85
C ALA A 47 -18.59 -18.69 -34.02
N GLU A 48 -17.28 -18.87 -33.79
CA GLU A 48 -16.25 -18.89 -34.85
C GLU A 48 -16.58 -19.91 -35.94
N ALA A 49 -17.00 -21.13 -35.54
CA ALA A 49 -17.38 -22.21 -36.44
C ALA A 49 -18.66 -21.91 -37.24
N ASP A 50 -19.61 -21.17 -36.64
CA ASP A 50 -20.90 -20.82 -37.24
C ASP A 50 -20.79 -19.63 -38.23
N VAL A 51 -19.95 -18.63 -37.92
CA VAL A 51 -19.66 -17.53 -38.85
C VAL A 51 -18.53 -17.83 -39.84
N GLU A 52 -17.79 -18.93 -39.68
CA GLU A 52 -16.57 -19.28 -40.42
C GLU A 52 -15.46 -18.20 -40.33
N GLN A 53 -15.30 -17.55 -39.16
CA GLN A 53 -14.31 -16.48 -38.94
C GLN A 53 -13.59 -16.64 -37.59
N PRO A 54 -12.25 -16.49 -37.55
CA PRO A 54 -11.48 -16.60 -36.31
C PRO A 54 -11.62 -15.34 -35.43
N ALA A 55 -11.63 -15.57 -34.12
CA ALA A 55 -11.62 -14.56 -33.08
C ALA A 55 -10.21 -14.39 -32.45
N LYS A 56 -10.11 -13.47 -31.49
CA LYS A 56 -8.93 -13.28 -30.63
C LYS A 56 -9.36 -13.27 -29.17
N VAL A 57 -8.85 -14.21 -28.38
CA VAL A 57 -9.14 -14.32 -26.94
C VAL A 57 -8.01 -13.69 -26.14
N LEU A 58 -8.34 -12.87 -25.14
CA LEU A 58 -7.39 -12.30 -24.19
C LEU A 58 -7.79 -12.77 -22.78
N ASN A 59 -6.88 -13.47 -22.09
CA ASN A 59 -7.07 -13.95 -20.72
C ASN A 59 -6.57 -12.91 -19.68
N LEU A 60 -7.00 -13.07 -18.43
CA LEU A 60 -6.59 -12.24 -17.28
C LEU A 60 -6.89 -10.73 -17.41
N ILE A 61 -7.86 -10.35 -18.25
CA ILE A 61 -8.21 -8.93 -18.45
C ILE A 61 -9.27 -8.52 -17.43
N SER A 62 -8.84 -7.82 -16.38
CA SER A 62 -9.71 -7.32 -15.30
C SER A 62 -9.36 -5.88 -14.91
N GLY A 63 -10.34 -5.16 -14.37
CA GLY A 63 -10.21 -3.75 -14.00
C GLY A 63 -10.21 -2.79 -15.20
N TYR A 64 -10.25 -1.49 -14.91
CA TYR A 64 -10.49 -0.46 -15.93
C TYR A 64 -9.34 -0.33 -16.94
N ASP A 65 -8.11 -0.06 -16.47
CA ASP A 65 -7.01 0.31 -17.37
C ASP A 65 -6.61 -0.84 -18.31
N SER A 66 -6.41 -2.05 -17.76
CA SER A 66 -6.09 -3.26 -18.55
C SER A 66 -7.17 -3.56 -19.60
N THR A 67 -8.46 -3.40 -19.26
CA THR A 67 -9.56 -3.55 -20.22
C THR A 67 -9.51 -2.46 -21.29
N TYR A 68 -9.32 -1.20 -20.90
CA TYR A 68 -9.31 -0.06 -21.83
C TYR A 68 -8.19 -0.21 -22.87
N ASP A 69 -6.96 -0.47 -22.43
CA ASP A 69 -5.80 -0.62 -23.30
C ASP A 69 -5.91 -1.87 -24.20
N SER A 70 -6.43 -2.98 -23.66
CA SER A 70 -6.68 -4.20 -24.44
C SER A 70 -7.69 -3.96 -25.56
N ILE A 71 -8.82 -3.30 -25.28
CA ILE A 71 -9.81 -2.98 -26.31
C ILE A 71 -9.26 -1.96 -27.31
N GLN A 72 -8.49 -0.96 -26.87
CA GLN A 72 -7.86 0.00 -27.76
C GLN A 72 -6.92 -0.71 -28.76
N SER A 73 -6.05 -1.60 -28.27
CA SER A 73 -5.19 -2.43 -29.12
C SER A 73 -5.98 -3.31 -30.09
N LEU A 74 -7.14 -3.85 -29.70
CA LEU A 74 -8.01 -4.64 -30.59
C LEU A 74 -8.65 -3.79 -31.70
N ILE A 75 -9.08 -2.56 -31.40
CA ILE A 75 -9.63 -1.63 -32.40
C ILE A 75 -8.53 -1.14 -33.36
N ASP A 76 -7.32 -0.93 -32.85
CA ASP A 76 -6.14 -0.61 -33.66
C ASP A 76 -5.73 -1.79 -34.56
N ASP A 77 -5.81 -3.02 -34.06
CA ASP A 77 -5.69 -4.27 -34.83
C ASP A 77 -6.83 -4.52 -35.85
N LYS A 78 -7.89 -3.70 -35.84
CA LYS A 78 -9.10 -3.80 -36.69
C LYS A 78 -10.02 -5.00 -36.37
N TYR A 79 -10.20 -5.29 -35.09
CA TYR A 79 -11.35 -6.07 -34.61
C TYR A 79 -12.60 -5.18 -34.55
N ASN A 80 -13.76 -5.72 -34.95
CA ASN A 80 -15.01 -4.97 -35.11
C ASN A 80 -16.19 -5.48 -34.27
N LEU A 81 -16.07 -6.63 -33.62
CA LEU A 81 -16.98 -7.09 -32.57
C LEU A 81 -16.19 -7.41 -31.29
N ILE A 82 -16.43 -6.66 -30.22
CA ILE A 82 -15.75 -6.80 -28.92
C ILE A 82 -16.73 -7.36 -27.88
N ILE A 83 -16.39 -8.50 -27.29
CA ILE A 83 -17.18 -9.21 -26.28
C ILE A 83 -16.44 -9.16 -24.93
N THR A 84 -17.14 -8.82 -23.85
CA THR A 84 -16.57 -8.82 -22.48
C THR A 84 -17.20 -9.92 -21.64
N SER A 85 -16.45 -10.56 -20.74
CA SER A 85 -16.91 -11.66 -19.87
C SER A 85 -17.33 -11.22 -18.47
N SER A 86 -16.85 -10.07 -17.97
CA SER A 86 -16.99 -9.67 -16.56
C SER A 86 -17.47 -8.23 -16.34
N SER A 87 -18.05 -8.02 -15.17
CA SER A 87 -18.55 -6.73 -14.69
C SER A 87 -17.43 -5.74 -14.35
N SER A 88 -16.20 -6.24 -14.10
CA SER A 88 -14.98 -5.45 -13.91
C SER A 88 -14.53 -4.72 -15.18
N GLN A 89 -14.77 -5.33 -16.35
CA GLN A 89 -14.44 -4.80 -17.68
C GLN A 89 -15.46 -3.75 -18.17
N ARG A 90 -16.69 -3.78 -17.63
CA ARG A 90 -17.87 -3.07 -18.13
C ARG A 90 -17.70 -1.55 -18.27
N SER A 91 -17.04 -0.88 -17.32
CA SER A 91 -16.86 0.58 -17.33
C SER A 91 -15.96 1.03 -18.47
N ALA A 92 -14.77 0.42 -18.60
CA ALA A 92 -13.84 0.68 -19.68
C ALA A 92 -14.46 0.38 -21.06
N ALA A 93 -15.17 -0.74 -21.19
CA ALA A 93 -15.87 -1.11 -22.42
C ALA A 93 -16.93 -0.08 -22.84
N LEU A 94 -17.73 0.43 -21.90
CA LEU A 94 -18.69 1.52 -22.18
C LEU A 94 -18.00 2.83 -22.57
N ASP A 95 -16.87 3.17 -21.95
CA ASP A 95 -16.16 4.44 -22.20
C ASP A 95 -15.33 4.44 -23.49
N ILE A 96 -14.83 3.29 -23.94
CA ILE A 96 -14.18 3.17 -25.26
C ILE A 96 -15.21 3.04 -26.40
N ALA A 97 -16.37 2.42 -26.15
CA ALA A 97 -17.47 2.36 -27.11
C ALA A 97 -18.06 3.75 -27.44
N LYS A 98 -18.08 4.69 -26.48
CA LYS A 98 -18.42 6.12 -26.73
C LYS A 98 -17.55 6.77 -27.81
N LYS A 99 -16.29 6.34 -27.91
CA LYS A 99 -15.28 6.92 -28.81
C LYS A 99 -15.25 6.22 -30.18
N ASN A 100 -15.77 4.99 -30.25
CA ASN A 100 -15.67 4.10 -31.41
C ASN A 100 -17.06 3.61 -31.86
N PRO A 101 -17.97 4.50 -32.32
CA PRO A 101 -19.34 4.13 -32.69
C PRO A 101 -19.47 3.20 -33.91
N SER A 102 -18.37 2.97 -34.66
CA SER A 102 -18.31 2.03 -35.78
C SER A 102 -17.88 0.61 -35.38
N VAL A 103 -17.68 0.34 -34.09
CA VAL A 103 -17.32 -0.97 -33.53
C VAL A 103 -18.50 -1.50 -32.73
N TYR A 104 -18.82 -2.78 -32.90
CA TYR A 104 -19.87 -3.46 -32.15
C TYR A 104 -19.35 -3.97 -30.82
N PHE A 105 -20.17 -3.84 -29.78
CA PHE A 105 -19.84 -4.25 -28.42
C PHE A 105 -20.94 -5.13 -27.84
N PHE A 106 -20.56 -6.23 -27.20
CA PHE A 106 -21.46 -7.09 -26.45
C PHE A 106 -20.94 -7.24 -25.01
N ILE A 107 -21.45 -6.37 -24.13
CA ILE A 107 -20.87 -6.14 -22.81
C ILE A 107 -21.60 -6.97 -21.76
N TYR A 108 -20.86 -7.68 -20.91
CA TYR A 108 -21.46 -8.43 -19.81
C TYR A 108 -22.00 -7.51 -18.69
N GLY A 109 -23.18 -7.88 -18.19
CA GLY A 109 -23.83 -7.30 -17.01
C GLY A 109 -25.16 -6.64 -17.33
N ASN A 110 -25.97 -6.42 -16.30
CA ASN A 110 -27.21 -5.66 -16.42
C ASN A 110 -26.89 -4.17 -16.70
N ILE A 111 -27.28 -3.68 -17.88
CA ILE A 111 -27.12 -2.29 -18.31
C ILE A 111 -28.47 -1.78 -18.83
N ALA A 112 -29.03 -0.76 -18.16
CA ALA A 112 -30.25 -0.13 -18.66
C ALA A 112 -29.96 0.57 -20.00
N VAL A 113 -30.81 0.35 -21.02
CA VAL A 113 -30.63 0.84 -22.40
C VAL A 113 -30.21 2.33 -22.49
N LYS A 114 -30.80 3.19 -21.67
CA LYS A 114 -30.46 4.63 -21.57
C LYS A 114 -29.00 4.95 -21.19
N ASN A 115 -28.23 3.96 -20.73
CA ASN A 115 -26.82 4.07 -20.36
C ASN A 115 -25.89 3.51 -21.45
N LEU A 116 -26.43 2.88 -22.50
CA LEU A 116 -25.65 2.43 -23.66
C LEU A 116 -25.20 3.67 -24.46
N PRO A 117 -23.96 3.72 -24.96
CA PRO A 117 -23.39 4.94 -25.51
C PRO A 117 -23.76 5.19 -26.98
N ASN A 118 -24.14 4.15 -27.72
CA ASN A 118 -24.62 4.20 -29.09
C ASN A 118 -25.34 2.87 -29.44
N VAL A 119 -26.00 2.81 -30.60
CA VAL A 119 -26.83 1.67 -31.03
C VAL A 119 -26.06 0.35 -31.25
N ASN A 120 -24.76 0.42 -31.57
CA ASN A 120 -23.88 -0.73 -31.81
C ASN A 120 -23.38 -1.38 -30.51
N VAL A 121 -23.84 -0.91 -29.34
CA VAL A 121 -23.57 -1.55 -28.05
C VAL A 121 -24.81 -2.31 -27.58
N GLY A 122 -24.63 -3.61 -27.40
CA GLY A 122 -25.56 -4.49 -26.71
C GLY A 122 -24.97 -4.98 -25.39
N SER A 123 -25.81 -5.63 -24.59
CA SER A 123 -25.34 -6.27 -23.35
C SER A 123 -26.06 -7.58 -23.07
N TYR A 124 -25.41 -8.42 -22.27
CA TYR A 124 -25.97 -9.70 -21.84
C TYR A 124 -25.78 -9.94 -20.36
N HIS A 125 -26.78 -10.55 -19.75
CA HIS A 125 -26.74 -11.01 -18.38
C HIS A 125 -27.59 -12.28 -18.25
N TYR A 126 -27.67 -12.85 -17.06
CA TYR A 126 -28.45 -14.06 -16.82
C TYR A 126 -29.15 -14.02 -15.46
N ASN A 127 -30.08 -14.93 -15.23
CA ASN A 127 -30.80 -15.07 -13.98
C ASN A 127 -29.85 -15.60 -12.89
N LEU A 128 -29.39 -14.71 -12.01
CA LEU A 128 -28.50 -15.03 -10.89
C LEU A 128 -29.17 -15.87 -9.78
N VAL A 129 -30.45 -16.20 -9.91
CA VAL A 129 -31.29 -16.78 -8.84
C VAL A 129 -31.79 -18.18 -9.21
N SER A 130 -32.20 -18.42 -10.46
CA SER A 130 -32.75 -19.71 -10.88
C SER A 130 -31.77 -20.90 -10.76
N PRO A 131 -30.46 -20.80 -11.06
CA PRO A 131 -29.52 -21.92 -10.89
C PRO A 131 -29.46 -22.41 -9.44
N HIS A 132 -29.29 -21.47 -8.50
CA HIS A 132 -29.20 -21.78 -7.08
C HIS A 132 -30.52 -22.32 -6.53
N TYR A 133 -31.68 -21.78 -6.94
CA TYR A 133 -32.99 -22.29 -6.55
C TYR A 133 -33.23 -23.74 -7.03
N VAL A 134 -32.89 -24.06 -8.29
CA VAL A 134 -33.03 -25.42 -8.83
C VAL A 134 -32.13 -26.40 -8.08
N LEU A 135 -30.84 -26.09 -7.90
CA LEU A 135 -29.92 -26.94 -7.13
C LEU A 135 -30.35 -27.08 -5.66
N GLY A 136 -30.92 -26.03 -5.07
CA GLY A 136 -31.50 -26.05 -3.72
C GLY A 136 -32.70 -27.00 -3.60
N TYR A 137 -33.59 -27.02 -4.60
CA TYR A 137 -34.70 -27.98 -4.65
C TYR A 137 -34.20 -29.43 -4.72
N ILE A 138 -33.17 -29.70 -5.53
CA ILE A 138 -32.50 -31.02 -5.55
C ILE A 138 -31.95 -31.34 -4.16
N ALA A 139 -31.20 -30.43 -3.55
CA ALA A 139 -30.58 -30.60 -2.24
C ALA A 139 -31.61 -30.95 -1.14
N GLY A 140 -32.75 -30.25 -1.11
CA GLY A 140 -33.83 -30.48 -0.16
C GLY A 140 -34.49 -31.87 -0.27
N GLY A 141 -34.33 -32.56 -1.40
CA GLY A 141 -34.79 -33.94 -1.61
C GLY A 141 -33.80 -35.00 -1.12
N THR A 142 -32.54 -34.64 -0.84
CA THR A 142 -31.46 -35.63 -0.59
C THR A 142 -31.41 -36.21 0.82
N ASN A 143 -32.22 -35.69 1.75
CA ASN A 143 -32.23 -35.99 3.19
C ASN A 143 -30.86 -35.86 3.90
N LYS A 144 -29.94 -35.07 3.35
CA LYS A 144 -28.61 -34.78 3.91
C LYS A 144 -28.61 -33.43 4.63
N ASN A 145 -27.67 -33.24 5.55
CA ASN A 145 -27.34 -31.89 6.02
C ASN A 145 -26.53 -31.16 4.93
N VAL A 146 -26.93 -29.93 4.62
CA VAL A 146 -26.42 -29.17 3.48
C VAL A 146 -25.68 -27.91 3.94
N GLY A 147 -24.56 -27.62 3.31
CA GLY A 147 -23.77 -26.42 3.51
C GLY A 147 -23.55 -25.65 2.21
N MET A 148 -23.31 -24.36 2.30
CA MET A 148 -22.96 -23.52 1.15
C MET A 148 -21.88 -22.49 1.52
N VAL A 149 -20.88 -22.33 0.64
CA VAL A 149 -19.88 -21.27 0.76
C VAL A 149 -20.20 -20.16 -0.23
N VAL A 150 -20.22 -18.92 0.24
CA VAL A 150 -20.56 -17.73 -0.56
C VAL A 150 -19.52 -16.63 -0.35
N PRO A 151 -19.30 -15.71 -1.30
CA PRO A 151 -18.58 -14.48 -1.02
C PRO A 151 -19.29 -13.68 0.09
N GLY A 152 -20.60 -13.44 -0.05
CA GLY A 152 -21.35 -12.61 0.88
C GLY A 152 -20.85 -11.15 0.92
N LEU A 153 -21.26 -10.40 1.94
CA LEU A 153 -20.91 -8.98 2.07
C LEU A 153 -19.40 -8.82 2.37
N PRO A 154 -18.71 -7.82 1.80
CA PRO A 154 -19.24 -6.71 0.99
C PRO A 154 -19.33 -6.99 -0.52
N VAL A 155 -18.97 -8.20 -0.98
CA VAL A 155 -18.85 -8.55 -2.40
C VAL A 155 -20.20 -8.83 -3.07
N GLU A 156 -21.07 -9.60 -2.40
CA GLU A 156 -22.45 -9.83 -2.85
C GLU A 156 -23.49 -9.75 -1.72
N ASN A 157 -24.74 -9.47 -2.10
CA ASN A 157 -25.90 -9.71 -1.24
C ASN A 157 -26.12 -11.23 -1.14
N TYR A 158 -26.80 -11.73 -0.11
CA TYR A 158 -26.98 -13.18 0.13
C TYR A 158 -28.02 -13.87 -0.77
N TYR A 159 -28.27 -13.35 -1.97
CA TYR A 159 -29.28 -13.86 -2.89
C TYR A 159 -28.99 -15.29 -3.34
N THR A 160 -27.72 -15.68 -3.45
CA THR A 160 -27.27 -17.03 -3.83
C THR A 160 -27.70 -18.08 -2.80
N ALA A 161 -27.33 -17.87 -1.54
CA ALA A 161 -27.73 -18.71 -0.41
C ALA A 161 -29.25 -18.69 -0.17
N ASN A 162 -29.89 -17.53 -0.25
CA ASN A 162 -31.32 -17.38 0.00
C ASN A 162 -32.15 -18.06 -1.11
N ALA A 163 -31.74 -17.99 -2.38
CA ALA A 163 -32.37 -18.72 -3.48
C ALA A 163 -32.27 -20.24 -3.30
N PHE A 164 -31.07 -20.72 -2.96
CA PHE A 164 -30.81 -22.14 -2.69
C PHE A 164 -31.65 -22.66 -1.52
N PHE A 165 -31.70 -21.92 -0.40
CA PHE A 165 -32.55 -22.24 0.74
C PHE A 165 -34.05 -22.20 0.42
N THR A 166 -34.50 -21.24 -0.38
CA THR A 166 -35.90 -21.16 -0.86
C THR A 166 -36.25 -22.42 -1.67
N GLY A 167 -35.36 -22.86 -2.57
CA GLY A 167 -35.50 -24.13 -3.29
C GLY A 167 -35.58 -25.34 -2.36
N MET A 168 -34.68 -25.41 -1.36
CA MET A 168 -34.70 -26.47 -0.33
C MET A 168 -36.04 -26.51 0.41
N ARG A 169 -36.57 -25.35 0.82
CA ARG A 169 -37.88 -25.21 1.52
C ARG A 169 -39.09 -25.40 0.62
N ASN A 170 -38.94 -25.32 -0.71
CA ASN A 170 -39.96 -25.76 -1.66
C ASN A 170 -40.02 -27.30 -1.78
N ARG A 171 -38.88 -27.99 -1.66
CA ARG A 171 -38.85 -29.46 -1.66
C ARG A 171 -39.18 -30.07 -0.30
N ASN A 172 -38.70 -29.46 0.78
CA ASN A 172 -38.81 -29.95 2.14
C ASN A 172 -38.91 -28.77 3.12
N SER A 173 -40.11 -28.50 3.63
CA SER A 173 -40.42 -27.42 4.57
C SER A 173 -39.62 -27.43 5.88
N SER A 174 -38.91 -28.51 6.23
CA SER A 174 -38.03 -28.58 7.42
C SER A 174 -36.53 -28.39 7.13
N ALA A 175 -36.11 -28.31 5.86
CA ALA A 175 -34.69 -28.38 5.48
C ALA A 175 -33.84 -27.21 6.01
N THR A 176 -32.68 -27.50 6.59
CA THR A 176 -31.73 -26.50 7.12
C THR A 176 -30.48 -26.38 6.26
N LEU A 177 -29.98 -25.16 6.11
CA LEU A 177 -28.73 -24.85 5.41
C LEU A 177 -27.72 -24.24 6.40
N SER A 178 -26.44 -24.59 6.29
CA SER A 178 -25.33 -23.89 6.96
C SER A 178 -24.55 -23.05 5.94
N VAL A 179 -24.24 -21.79 6.26
CA VAL A 179 -23.57 -20.87 5.33
C VAL A 179 -22.32 -20.28 5.98
N VAL A 180 -21.20 -20.33 5.26
CA VAL A 180 -19.96 -19.61 5.61
C VAL A 180 -19.64 -18.61 4.50
N SER A 181 -19.28 -17.40 4.89
CA SER A 181 -18.91 -16.31 3.97
C SER A 181 -17.39 -16.18 3.80
N THR A 182 -16.92 -15.78 2.62
CA THR A 182 -15.48 -15.68 2.29
C THR A 182 -15.01 -14.32 1.77
N SER A 183 -15.93 -13.35 1.59
CA SER A 183 -15.69 -12.04 0.97
C SER A 183 -14.94 -12.08 -0.37
N SER A 184 -15.00 -13.20 -1.10
CA SER A 184 -14.28 -13.37 -2.37
C SER A 184 -14.92 -14.46 -3.24
N TYR A 185 -14.95 -14.25 -4.55
CA TYR A 185 -15.36 -15.27 -5.52
C TYR A 185 -14.30 -16.34 -5.78
N SER A 186 -13.02 -16.10 -5.46
CA SER A 186 -11.90 -16.91 -5.96
C SER A 186 -10.67 -16.99 -5.04
N ASP A 187 -10.77 -16.52 -3.78
CA ASP A 187 -9.68 -16.69 -2.82
C ASP A 187 -9.66 -18.11 -2.26
N GLN A 188 -8.65 -18.88 -2.67
CA GLN A 188 -8.54 -20.30 -2.32
C GLN A 188 -8.27 -20.55 -0.83
N ASP A 189 -7.68 -19.60 -0.11
CA ASP A 189 -7.29 -19.81 1.29
C ASP A 189 -8.46 -19.50 2.24
N THR A 190 -9.28 -18.49 1.94
CA THR A 190 -10.57 -18.31 2.65
C THR A 190 -11.57 -19.39 2.26
N ALA A 191 -11.66 -19.77 0.98
CA ALA A 191 -12.51 -20.87 0.53
C ALA A 191 -12.15 -22.20 1.23
N ARG A 192 -10.86 -22.53 1.37
CA ARG A 192 -10.41 -23.74 2.06
C ARG A 192 -10.81 -23.76 3.53
N GLY A 193 -10.65 -22.64 4.25
CA GLY A 193 -11.07 -22.56 5.65
C GLY A 193 -12.59 -22.60 5.85
N ALA A 194 -13.35 -21.93 4.97
CA ALA A 194 -14.81 -22.01 4.96
C ALA A 194 -15.32 -23.43 4.66
N GLY A 195 -14.68 -24.12 3.71
CA GLY A 195 -14.92 -25.52 3.42
C GLY A 195 -14.64 -26.42 4.63
N GLN A 196 -13.54 -26.19 5.34
CA GLN A 196 -13.20 -26.94 6.55
C GLN A 196 -14.23 -26.77 7.67
N ILE A 197 -14.73 -25.55 7.92
CA ILE A 197 -15.80 -25.31 8.90
C ILE A 197 -17.04 -26.16 8.61
N LEU A 198 -17.46 -26.24 7.35
CA LEU A 198 -18.59 -27.09 6.95
C LEU A 198 -18.26 -28.58 7.05
N LEU A 199 -17.02 -28.99 6.75
CA LEU A 199 -16.57 -30.38 6.94
C LEU A 199 -16.62 -30.81 8.42
N ASP A 200 -16.11 -29.96 9.32
CA ASP A 200 -16.01 -30.16 10.77
C ASP A 200 -17.40 -30.17 11.43
N LYS A 201 -18.33 -29.34 10.95
CA LYS A 201 -19.76 -29.40 11.29
C LYS A 201 -20.47 -30.67 10.77
N GLY A 202 -19.75 -31.57 10.10
CA GLY A 202 -20.27 -32.85 9.64
C GLY A 202 -21.23 -32.75 8.45
N ILE A 203 -21.21 -31.65 7.69
CA ILE A 203 -22.02 -31.50 6.47
C ILE A 203 -21.68 -32.62 5.47
N GLN A 204 -22.70 -33.13 4.76
CA GLN A 204 -22.60 -34.24 3.81
C GLN A 204 -22.77 -33.82 2.34
N LEU A 205 -23.41 -32.67 2.09
CA LEU A 205 -23.63 -32.12 0.75
C LEU A 205 -23.27 -30.63 0.72
N VAL A 206 -22.41 -30.21 -0.21
CA VAL A 206 -21.97 -28.81 -0.33
C VAL A 206 -22.35 -28.17 -1.67
N SER A 207 -22.55 -26.85 -1.64
CA SER A 207 -22.70 -25.96 -2.80
C SER A 207 -21.79 -24.75 -2.65
N GLN A 208 -21.51 -23.99 -3.72
CA GLN A 208 -20.84 -22.69 -3.60
C GLN A 208 -21.34 -21.67 -4.63
N SER A 209 -21.23 -20.37 -4.35
CA SER A 209 -21.33 -19.30 -5.37
C SER A 209 -19.96 -18.72 -5.79
N GLN A 210 -18.87 -19.34 -5.33
CA GLN A 210 -17.50 -19.06 -5.76
C GLN A 210 -17.21 -19.66 -7.15
N THR A 211 -16.31 -19.06 -7.93
CA THR A 211 -16.09 -19.35 -9.37
C THR A 211 -15.25 -20.59 -9.64
N ASP A 212 -14.56 -21.13 -8.63
CA ASP A 212 -13.75 -22.34 -8.72
C ASP A 212 -14.59 -23.61 -8.41
N MET A 213 -13.93 -24.71 -8.02
CA MET A 213 -14.53 -25.95 -7.52
C MET A 213 -13.88 -26.46 -6.23
N LEU A 214 -13.16 -25.60 -5.50
CA LEU A 214 -12.28 -26.01 -4.39
C LEU A 214 -13.07 -26.60 -3.21
N VAL A 215 -14.19 -25.99 -2.80
CA VAL A 215 -14.98 -26.53 -1.67
C VAL A 215 -15.68 -27.84 -2.06
N PRO A 216 -16.30 -27.98 -3.25
CA PRO A 216 -16.69 -29.28 -3.80
C PRO A 216 -15.56 -30.32 -3.77
N GLN A 217 -14.35 -30.02 -4.25
CA GLN A 217 -13.21 -30.94 -4.22
C GLN A 217 -12.88 -31.43 -2.80
N MET A 218 -12.87 -30.52 -1.81
CA MET A 218 -12.64 -30.89 -0.40
C MET A 218 -13.68 -31.90 0.11
N PHE A 219 -14.96 -31.70 -0.23
CA PHE A 219 -16.03 -32.63 0.14
C PHE A 219 -15.91 -33.98 -0.61
N LEU A 220 -15.56 -33.95 -1.89
CA LEU A 220 -15.36 -35.16 -2.70
C LEU A 220 -14.21 -36.04 -2.19
N ASN A 221 -13.12 -35.42 -1.70
CA ASN A 221 -11.99 -36.09 -1.06
C ASN A 221 -12.41 -36.80 0.23
N GLU A 222 -13.18 -36.12 1.09
CA GLU A 222 -13.82 -36.70 2.29
C GLU A 222 -14.97 -37.68 1.97
N SER A 223 -15.11 -38.09 0.70
CA SER A 223 -16.15 -39.02 0.21
C SER A 223 -17.60 -38.55 0.40
N LYS A 224 -17.79 -37.25 0.59
CA LYS A 224 -19.08 -36.56 0.66
C LYS A 224 -19.55 -36.15 -0.75
N TYR A 225 -20.62 -35.35 -0.82
CA TYR A 225 -21.29 -34.97 -2.06
C TYR A 225 -21.21 -33.45 -2.31
N ALA A 226 -21.33 -33.04 -3.58
CA ALA A 226 -21.33 -31.63 -3.96
C ALA A 226 -22.22 -31.34 -5.19
N PHE A 227 -22.34 -30.07 -5.54
CA PHE A 227 -22.91 -29.58 -6.81
C PHE A 227 -21.84 -28.86 -7.66
N GLY A 228 -22.03 -28.86 -8.98
CA GLY A 228 -21.27 -28.00 -9.90
C GLY A 228 -21.98 -26.67 -10.14
N THR A 229 -21.36 -25.56 -9.75
CA THR A 229 -21.99 -24.22 -9.79
C THR A 229 -21.23 -23.20 -10.65
N ASN A 230 -20.05 -23.53 -11.16
CA ASN A 230 -19.20 -22.64 -11.94
C ASN A 230 -19.51 -22.62 -13.46
N GLY A 231 -20.64 -23.19 -13.90
CA GLY A 231 -21.08 -23.18 -15.30
C GLY A 231 -20.58 -24.31 -16.20
N PHE A 232 -19.80 -25.27 -15.67
CA PHE A 232 -19.26 -26.42 -16.40
C PHE A 232 -19.88 -27.76 -15.95
N PRO A 233 -20.00 -28.80 -16.81
CA PRO A 233 -20.51 -30.13 -16.45
C PRO A 233 -19.52 -30.93 -15.57
N GLN A 234 -19.52 -30.64 -14.27
CA GLN A 234 -18.56 -31.20 -13.30
C GLN A 234 -18.69 -32.70 -13.04
N SER A 235 -19.82 -33.34 -13.41
CA SER A 235 -19.95 -34.80 -13.29
C SER A 235 -18.96 -35.55 -14.20
N SER A 236 -18.52 -34.92 -15.30
CA SER A 236 -17.54 -35.49 -16.23
C SER A 236 -16.13 -35.66 -15.63
N ILE A 237 -15.78 -34.83 -14.64
CA ILE A 237 -14.45 -34.83 -13.99
C ILE A 237 -14.50 -35.62 -12.69
N TYR A 238 -15.49 -35.36 -11.82
CA TYR A 238 -15.54 -35.92 -10.46
C TYR A 238 -16.55 -37.07 -10.29
N GLY A 239 -17.28 -37.42 -11.35
CA GLY A 239 -18.26 -38.50 -11.34
C GLY A 239 -19.46 -38.25 -10.43
N ASN A 240 -20.18 -39.33 -10.14
CA ASN A 240 -21.50 -39.36 -9.50
C ASN A 240 -21.58 -38.83 -8.05
N ARG A 241 -20.49 -38.31 -7.46
CA ARG A 241 -20.56 -37.57 -6.18
C ARG A 241 -20.87 -36.08 -6.38
N ILE A 242 -20.67 -35.54 -7.57
CA ILE A 242 -21.45 -34.38 -8.04
C ILE A 242 -22.87 -34.87 -8.27
N LEU A 243 -23.85 -34.30 -7.57
CA LEU A 243 -25.24 -34.72 -7.70
C LEU A 243 -25.88 -34.13 -8.97
N GLN A 244 -25.57 -32.87 -9.26
CA GLN A 244 -25.95 -32.15 -10.47
C GLN A 244 -25.00 -30.95 -10.67
N SER A 245 -24.80 -30.51 -11.92
CA SER A 245 -24.17 -29.25 -12.30
C SER A 245 -25.17 -28.37 -13.05
N VAL A 246 -25.08 -27.04 -12.91
CA VAL A 246 -25.72 -26.12 -13.87
C VAL A 246 -24.67 -25.70 -14.90
N VAL A 247 -24.98 -25.91 -16.17
CA VAL A 247 -24.09 -25.59 -17.30
C VAL A 247 -24.57 -24.29 -17.94
N HIS A 248 -23.62 -23.40 -18.27
CA HIS A 248 -23.91 -22.10 -18.88
C HIS A 248 -23.64 -22.15 -20.40
N ASN A 249 -24.69 -21.99 -21.20
CA ASN A 249 -24.63 -22.08 -22.65
C ASN A 249 -24.46 -20.70 -23.31
N TYR A 250 -23.20 -20.26 -23.45
CA TYR A 250 -22.87 -19.01 -24.15
C TYR A 250 -22.93 -19.12 -25.69
N GLN A 251 -23.21 -20.30 -26.25
CA GLN A 251 -23.24 -20.51 -27.71
C GLN A 251 -24.35 -19.68 -28.39
N GLU A 252 -25.59 -19.73 -27.89
CA GLU A 252 -26.72 -19.01 -28.50
C GLU A 252 -26.50 -17.49 -28.52
N PRO A 253 -26.18 -16.80 -27.40
CA PRO A 253 -25.97 -15.36 -27.44
C PRO A 253 -24.78 -14.96 -28.33
N PHE A 254 -23.69 -15.74 -28.37
CA PHE A 254 -22.49 -15.38 -29.15
C PHE A 254 -22.66 -15.64 -30.65
N LYS A 255 -23.22 -16.79 -31.06
CA LYS A 255 -23.62 -17.04 -32.47
C LYS A 255 -24.55 -15.94 -32.99
N LYS A 256 -25.49 -15.50 -32.16
CA LYS A 256 -26.49 -14.49 -32.50
C LYS A 256 -25.89 -13.11 -32.76
N VAL A 257 -24.99 -12.63 -31.89
CA VAL A 257 -24.30 -11.34 -32.15
C VAL A 257 -23.27 -11.44 -33.26
N ALA A 258 -22.61 -12.58 -33.44
CA ALA A 258 -21.67 -12.80 -34.54
C ALA A 258 -22.37 -12.71 -35.91
N ASN A 259 -23.48 -13.43 -36.10
CA ASN A 259 -24.27 -13.34 -37.33
C ASN A 259 -24.90 -11.95 -37.54
N MET A 260 -25.39 -11.30 -36.47
CA MET A 260 -25.90 -9.91 -36.56
C MET A 260 -24.85 -8.93 -37.13
N VAL A 261 -23.58 -9.08 -36.79
CA VAL A 261 -22.49 -8.26 -37.36
C VAL A 261 -22.09 -8.72 -38.76
N LYS A 262 -22.01 -10.04 -39.00
CA LYS A 262 -21.68 -10.63 -40.32
C LYS A 262 -22.68 -10.22 -41.42
N ASP A 263 -23.97 -10.28 -41.10
CA ASP A 263 -25.06 -10.03 -42.04
C ASP A 263 -25.47 -8.55 -42.11
N GLY A 264 -24.91 -7.69 -41.25
CA GLY A 264 -25.32 -6.28 -41.13
C GLY A 264 -26.73 -6.11 -40.55
N THR A 265 -27.22 -7.07 -39.78
CA THR A 265 -28.58 -7.13 -39.20
C THR A 265 -28.63 -6.80 -37.71
N TRP A 266 -27.61 -6.09 -37.21
CA TRP A 266 -27.51 -5.67 -35.80
C TRP A 266 -28.76 -4.93 -35.32
N VAL A 267 -29.21 -5.29 -34.11
CA VAL A 267 -30.38 -4.69 -33.47
C VAL A 267 -29.94 -3.61 -32.48
N ASP A 268 -30.34 -2.37 -32.73
CA ASP A 268 -30.10 -1.22 -31.86
C ASP A 268 -30.31 -1.56 -30.37
N ASN A 269 -29.27 -1.39 -29.56
CA ASN A 269 -29.29 -1.60 -28.10
C ASN A 269 -29.53 -3.06 -27.64
N TYR A 270 -29.26 -4.06 -28.49
CA TYR A 270 -29.58 -5.47 -28.25
C TYR A 270 -29.30 -5.96 -26.81
N GLN A 271 -30.31 -6.59 -26.19
CA GLN A 271 -30.21 -7.17 -24.85
C GLN A 271 -30.46 -8.68 -24.91
N TYR A 272 -29.58 -9.45 -24.26
CA TYR A 272 -29.80 -10.88 -24.00
C TYR A 272 -29.94 -11.14 -22.49
N TYR A 273 -30.94 -11.95 -22.12
CA TYR A 273 -31.15 -12.40 -20.75
C TYR A 273 -31.20 -13.94 -20.75
N GLY A 274 -30.16 -14.56 -20.19
CA GLY A 274 -30.06 -16.02 -20.09
C GLY A 274 -30.82 -16.58 -18.89
N ASP A 275 -31.61 -17.62 -19.11
CA ASP A 275 -32.26 -18.41 -18.06
C ASP A 275 -32.45 -19.86 -18.53
N PHE A 276 -33.15 -20.70 -17.77
CA PHE A 276 -33.62 -22.00 -18.26
C PHE A 276 -34.64 -21.84 -19.41
N SER A 277 -35.37 -20.72 -19.48
CA SER A 277 -36.46 -20.49 -20.44
C SER A 277 -36.04 -20.31 -21.89
N ASN A 278 -34.76 -20.00 -22.15
CA ASN A 278 -34.14 -20.00 -23.46
C ASN A 278 -33.00 -21.02 -23.60
N GLY A 279 -32.83 -21.92 -22.62
CA GLY A 279 -31.77 -22.93 -22.64
C GLY A 279 -30.35 -22.37 -22.45
N PHE A 280 -30.22 -21.15 -21.94
CA PHE A 280 -28.93 -20.61 -21.50
C PHE A 280 -28.43 -21.37 -20.26
N PHE A 281 -29.33 -21.75 -19.35
CA PHE A 281 -29.03 -22.73 -18.31
C PHE A 281 -29.55 -24.10 -18.72
N THR A 282 -28.68 -25.10 -18.59
CA THR A 282 -29.04 -26.52 -18.70
C THR A 282 -28.54 -27.29 -17.48
N LEU A 283 -29.13 -28.44 -17.24
CA LEU A 283 -28.68 -29.38 -16.22
C LEU A 283 -27.79 -30.45 -16.86
N ASP A 284 -26.69 -30.76 -16.18
CA ASP A 284 -25.73 -31.82 -16.51
C ASP A 284 -26.33 -33.22 -16.23
N TYR A 285 -25.54 -34.28 -16.43
CA TYR A 285 -25.95 -35.63 -16.10
C TYR A 285 -26.27 -35.78 -14.60
N PHE A 286 -27.53 -36.15 -14.31
CA PHE A 286 -27.98 -36.47 -12.97
C PHE A 286 -27.25 -37.71 -12.43
N SER A 287 -26.63 -37.58 -11.25
CA SER A 287 -26.03 -38.72 -10.54
C SER A 287 -27.04 -39.85 -10.32
N PHE A 288 -26.58 -41.11 -10.37
CA PHE A 288 -27.39 -42.28 -10.01
C PHE A 288 -27.93 -42.26 -8.56
N LEU A 289 -27.45 -41.33 -7.72
CA LEU A 289 -27.92 -41.08 -6.37
C LEU A 289 -29.22 -40.26 -6.32
N ILE A 290 -29.70 -39.76 -7.46
CA ILE A 290 -31.01 -39.14 -7.64
C ILE A 290 -31.92 -40.17 -8.33
N GLU A 291 -33.04 -40.52 -7.71
CA GLU A 291 -33.95 -41.53 -8.25
C GLU A 291 -34.59 -41.05 -9.58
N PRO A 292 -34.84 -41.93 -10.57
CA PRO A 292 -35.42 -41.52 -11.86
C PRO A 292 -36.79 -40.81 -11.75
N ALA A 293 -37.58 -41.14 -10.72
CA ALA A 293 -38.84 -40.43 -10.42
C ALA A 293 -38.59 -38.97 -10.01
N GLU A 294 -37.48 -38.69 -9.32
CA GLU A 294 -37.11 -37.33 -8.93
C GLU A 294 -36.51 -36.54 -10.07
N VAL A 295 -35.80 -37.17 -11.01
CA VAL A 295 -35.36 -36.51 -12.26
C VAL A 295 -36.57 -35.93 -13.01
N ALA A 296 -37.69 -36.66 -13.09
CA ALA A 296 -38.93 -36.17 -13.68
C ALA A 296 -39.56 -34.99 -12.89
N ASN A 297 -39.53 -35.03 -11.55
CA ASN A 297 -40.01 -33.93 -10.70
C ASN A 297 -39.13 -32.67 -10.86
N ILE A 298 -37.82 -32.84 -10.98
CA ILE A 298 -36.85 -31.75 -11.15
C ILE A 298 -36.99 -31.12 -12.54
N GLN A 299 -37.12 -31.93 -13.60
CA GLN A 299 -37.39 -31.41 -14.94
C GLN A 299 -38.70 -30.63 -14.96
N LYS A 300 -39.78 -31.18 -14.37
CA LYS A 300 -41.04 -30.45 -14.26
C LYS A 300 -40.89 -29.12 -13.52
N LEU A 301 -40.10 -29.05 -12.43
CA LEU A 301 -39.84 -27.77 -11.77
C LEU A 301 -39.15 -26.76 -12.69
N VAL A 302 -38.19 -27.21 -13.51
CA VAL A 302 -37.55 -26.35 -14.53
C VAL A 302 -38.59 -25.90 -15.55
N ASP A 303 -39.42 -26.80 -16.09
CA ASP A 303 -40.49 -26.48 -17.03
C ASP A 303 -41.52 -25.50 -16.44
N ASP A 304 -41.91 -25.68 -15.17
CA ASP A 304 -42.80 -24.78 -14.43
C ASP A 304 -42.13 -23.39 -14.25
N LEU A 305 -40.81 -23.32 -13.96
CA LEU A 305 -40.05 -22.06 -13.90
C LEU A 305 -39.90 -21.36 -15.26
N VAL A 306 -39.87 -22.11 -16.37
CA VAL A 306 -39.88 -21.55 -17.74
C VAL A 306 -41.21 -20.86 -18.05
N ASN A 307 -42.32 -21.42 -17.58
CA ASN A 307 -43.67 -20.92 -17.86
C ASN A 307 -44.14 -19.85 -16.85
N LEU A 308 -43.64 -19.87 -15.62
CA LEU A 308 -44.00 -18.91 -14.58
C LEU A 308 -43.20 -17.61 -14.70
N GLN A 309 -43.90 -16.52 -15.05
CA GLN A 309 -43.41 -15.17 -14.78
C GLN A 309 -43.41 -14.90 -13.25
N GLN A 310 -42.39 -15.43 -12.57
CA GLN A 310 -41.90 -15.08 -11.23
C GLN A 310 -42.99 -14.76 -10.18
N PRO A 311 -43.20 -15.68 -9.22
CA PRO A 311 -42.19 -15.78 -8.15
C PRO A 311 -41.71 -17.21 -7.83
N TYR A 312 -40.54 -17.30 -7.18
CA TYR A 312 -40.05 -18.52 -6.54
C TYR A 312 -40.90 -18.86 -5.31
N LEU A 313 -41.16 -20.16 -5.12
CA LEU A 313 -42.08 -20.69 -4.12
C LEU A 313 -41.37 -21.24 -2.88
N THR A 314 -42.10 -21.28 -1.77
CA THR A 314 -41.83 -22.15 -0.60
C THR A 314 -43.08 -22.97 -0.30
N GLN A 315 -42.97 -24.10 0.40
CA GLN A 315 -44.13 -24.91 0.80
C GLN A 315 -45.14 -24.15 1.70
N ASN A 316 -44.70 -23.08 2.35
CA ASN A 316 -45.56 -22.23 3.19
C ASN A 316 -46.34 -21.18 2.37
N GLY A 317 -46.23 -21.18 1.03
CA GLY A 317 -46.87 -20.19 0.17
C GLY A 317 -46.21 -18.81 0.18
N VAL A 318 -45.07 -18.63 0.85
CA VAL A 318 -44.26 -17.41 0.73
C VAL A 318 -43.62 -17.41 -0.65
N LEU A 319 -43.82 -16.30 -1.36
CA LEU A 319 -43.41 -16.05 -2.72
C LEU A 319 -42.31 -14.97 -2.72
N TYR A 320 -41.21 -15.22 -3.42
CA TYR A 320 -40.14 -14.24 -3.63
C TYR A 320 -39.91 -14.00 -5.12
N ASN A 321 -39.88 -12.75 -5.57
CA ASN A 321 -39.41 -12.42 -6.92
C ASN A 321 -37.88 -12.24 -6.97
N ILE A 322 -37.31 -12.27 -8.18
CA ILE A 322 -35.86 -12.09 -8.41
C ILE A 322 -35.32 -10.83 -7.71
N ASN A 323 -36.02 -9.69 -7.80
CA ASN A 323 -35.54 -8.43 -7.24
C ASN A 323 -35.54 -8.41 -5.71
N GLU A 324 -36.47 -9.10 -5.06
CA GLU A 324 -36.47 -9.25 -3.60
C GLU A 324 -35.26 -10.04 -3.13
N LEU A 325 -34.98 -11.20 -3.74
CA LEU A 325 -33.82 -12.03 -3.41
C LEU A 325 -32.52 -11.26 -3.67
N LEU A 326 -32.36 -10.65 -4.86
CA LEU A 326 -31.17 -9.86 -5.23
C LEU A 326 -30.83 -8.72 -4.26
N ASN A 327 -31.82 -8.16 -3.54
CA ASN A 327 -31.62 -7.06 -2.60
C ASN A 327 -31.45 -7.50 -1.13
N GLN A 328 -31.53 -8.79 -0.81
CA GLN A 328 -31.42 -9.28 0.57
C GLN A 328 -29.97 -9.27 1.09
N LYS A 329 -29.70 -8.35 2.02
CA LYS A 329 -28.41 -8.22 2.73
C LYS A 329 -28.26 -9.13 3.95
N THR A 330 -29.23 -10.01 4.20
CA THR A 330 -29.29 -10.92 5.34
C THR A 330 -29.73 -12.30 4.86
N LEU A 331 -29.27 -13.35 5.55
CA LEU A 331 -29.73 -14.72 5.32
C LEU A 331 -31.18 -14.89 5.78
N LEU A 332 -31.94 -15.79 5.15
CA LEU A 332 -33.33 -16.12 5.51
C LEU A 332 -33.44 -16.97 6.78
N ASP A 333 -34.56 -16.82 7.49
CA ASP A 333 -34.87 -17.58 8.71
C ASP A 333 -34.81 -19.10 8.48
N GLY A 334 -33.97 -19.78 9.26
CA GLY A 334 -33.72 -21.22 9.15
C GLY A 334 -32.47 -21.60 8.33
N ILE A 335 -31.76 -20.60 7.77
CA ILE A 335 -30.33 -20.72 7.48
C ILE A 335 -29.56 -20.52 8.80
N THR A 336 -28.51 -21.32 9.01
CA THR A 336 -27.50 -21.11 10.05
C THR A 336 -26.36 -20.30 9.46
N ASP A 337 -26.18 -19.07 9.94
CA ASP A 337 -25.01 -18.25 9.66
C ASP A 337 -23.84 -18.73 10.53
N ASP A 338 -22.84 -19.38 9.92
CA ASP A 338 -21.59 -19.78 10.57
C ASP A 338 -20.53 -18.67 10.51
N GLY A 339 -20.89 -17.49 10.01
CA GLY A 339 -20.08 -16.29 9.96
C GLY A 339 -19.18 -16.19 8.74
N TYR A 340 -18.19 -15.30 8.85
CA TYR A 340 -17.21 -15.00 7.82
C TYR A 340 -15.85 -15.59 8.19
N TYR A 341 -15.26 -16.39 7.30
CA TYR A 341 -13.92 -16.92 7.47
C TYR A 341 -12.88 -16.01 6.81
N ALA A 342 -12.08 -15.35 7.66
CA ALA A 342 -10.80 -14.77 7.27
C ALA A 342 -9.66 -15.74 7.60
N VAL A 343 -8.62 -15.79 6.76
CA VAL A 343 -7.37 -16.47 7.09
C VAL A 343 -6.74 -15.77 8.31
N PRO A 344 -6.38 -16.49 9.39
CA PRO A 344 -5.79 -15.87 10.58
C PRO A 344 -4.42 -15.29 10.25
N THR A 345 -4.19 -14.03 10.63
CA THR A 345 -2.94 -13.30 10.35
C THR A 345 -1.95 -13.37 11.52
N VAL A 346 -0.66 -13.22 11.22
CA VAL A 346 0.43 -13.34 12.20
C VAL A 346 1.27 -12.07 12.23
N GLU A 347 1.58 -11.56 13.43
CA GLU A 347 2.50 -10.43 13.59
C GLU A 347 3.95 -10.87 13.31
N VAL A 348 4.62 -10.23 12.36
CA VAL A 348 6.04 -10.51 12.03
C VAL A 348 6.95 -9.38 12.49
N TYR A 349 7.73 -9.66 13.53
CA TYR A 349 8.64 -8.72 14.19
C TYR A 349 10.12 -9.05 13.91
N GLU A 350 10.53 -8.87 12.66
CA GLU A 350 11.81 -9.38 12.14
C GLU A 350 13.07 -8.77 12.81
N ASN A 351 13.00 -7.51 13.25
CA ASN A 351 14.17 -6.70 13.63
C ASN A 351 14.46 -6.62 15.15
N SER A 352 14.16 -7.67 15.93
CA SER A 352 14.24 -7.60 17.41
C SER A 352 15.62 -7.17 17.95
N GLY A 353 16.72 -7.50 17.26
CA GLY A 353 18.08 -7.09 17.67
C GLY A 353 18.35 -5.59 17.49
N VAL A 354 17.90 -5.01 16.38
CA VAL A 354 18.10 -3.58 16.07
C VAL A 354 17.29 -2.71 17.05
N ASN A 355 16.02 -3.02 17.24
CA ASN A 355 15.14 -2.25 18.12
C ASN A 355 15.60 -2.31 19.58
N LYS A 356 16.03 -3.49 20.07
CA LYS A 356 16.66 -3.64 21.41
C LYS A 356 17.94 -2.81 21.55
N THR A 357 18.72 -2.66 20.48
CA THR A 357 19.95 -1.85 20.49
C THR A 357 19.63 -0.37 20.67
N PHE A 358 18.68 0.19 19.91
CA PHE A 358 18.27 1.58 20.08
C PHE A 358 17.56 1.85 21.41
N LEU A 359 16.76 0.89 21.91
CA LEU A 359 16.17 0.97 23.25
C LEU A 359 17.25 1.08 24.33
N ALA A 360 18.29 0.24 24.27
CA ALA A 360 19.41 0.28 25.20
C ALA A 360 20.23 1.57 25.09
N LEU A 361 20.53 2.03 23.87
CA LEU A 361 21.25 3.29 23.64
C LEU A 361 20.49 4.50 24.20
N SER A 362 19.17 4.56 23.99
CA SER A 362 18.31 5.63 24.52
C SER A 362 18.31 5.65 26.06
N ILE A 363 18.29 4.48 26.70
CA ILE A 363 18.41 4.35 28.17
C ILE A 363 19.77 4.83 28.67
N VAL A 364 20.87 4.49 27.97
CA VAL A 364 22.21 4.96 28.29
C VAL A 364 22.34 6.48 28.13
N GLU A 365 21.77 7.06 27.07
CA GLU A 365 21.79 8.52 26.85
C GLU A 365 21.06 9.27 27.97
N MET A 366 19.87 8.82 28.37
CA MET A 366 19.14 9.40 29.51
C MET A 366 19.93 9.27 30.82
N ALA A 367 20.56 8.13 31.08
CA ALA A 367 21.39 7.92 32.26
C ALA A 367 22.62 8.85 32.27
N VAL A 368 23.30 9.04 31.13
CA VAL A 368 24.40 9.98 30.98
C VAL A 368 23.93 11.42 31.20
N CYS A 369 22.79 11.82 30.64
CA CYS A 369 22.23 13.16 30.86
C CYS A 369 21.90 13.42 32.34
N LEU A 370 21.34 12.43 33.05
CA LEU A 370 21.07 12.49 34.48
C LEU A 370 22.35 12.60 35.31
N ILE A 371 23.38 11.81 35.01
CA ILE A 371 24.68 11.85 35.70
C ILE A 371 25.36 13.21 35.49
N ILE A 372 25.42 13.72 34.26
CA ILE A 372 25.97 15.06 33.98
C ILE A 372 25.16 16.13 34.71
N GLY A 373 23.83 16.02 34.76
CA GLY A 373 22.96 16.94 35.50
C GLY A 373 23.26 16.98 36.99
N LEU A 374 23.43 15.82 37.64
CA LEU A 374 23.81 15.72 39.05
C LEU A 374 25.20 16.32 39.30
N VAL A 375 26.19 16.01 38.46
CA VAL A 375 27.55 16.57 38.58
C VAL A 375 27.52 18.09 38.42
N VAL A 376 26.76 18.63 37.46
CA VAL A 376 26.59 20.07 37.26
C VAL A 376 25.94 20.73 38.48
N VAL A 377 24.87 20.17 39.03
CA VAL A 377 24.20 20.72 40.22
C VAL A 377 25.12 20.70 41.44
N ILE A 378 25.81 19.58 41.70
CA ILE A 378 26.65 19.43 42.90
C ILE A 378 27.92 20.31 42.80
N PHE A 379 28.66 20.23 41.69
CA PHE A 379 30.00 20.82 41.59
C PHE A 379 29.99 22.33 41.34
N PHE A 380 29.00 22.86 40.62
CA PHE A 380 28.88 24.31 40.38
C PHE A 380 28.19 25.03 41.53
N TYR A 381 27.46 24.33 42.41
CA TYR A 381 26.92 24.92 43.64
C TYR A 381 28.01 25.18 44.68
N SER A 382 29.05 24.32 44.76
CA SER A 382 30.21 24.53 45.62
C SER A 382 31.21 25.55 45.07
N ASN A 383 31.43 25.58 43.75
CA ASN A 383 32.48 26.40 43.11
C ASN A 383 31.90 27.64 42.40
N LEU A 384 31.54 28.65 43.20
CA LEU A 384 30.88 29.90 42.77
C LEU A 384 31.63 30.74 41.71
N ASN A 385 32.92 30.49 41.47
CA ASN A 385 33.76 31.29 40.57
C ASN A 385 33.74 30.83 39.09
N ILE A 386 32.96 29.82 38.70
CA ILE A 386 32.85 29.41 37.29
C ILE A 386 31.81 30.31 36.58
N ILE A 387 32.28 31.43 36.04
CA ILE A 387 31.45 32.49 35.44
C ILE A 387 30.82 32.02 34.09
N TYR A 388 29.74 32.68 33.69
CA TYR A 388 29.11 32.70 32.35
C TYR A 388 28.05 31.66 31.96
N SER A 389 27.90 30.52 32.67
CA SER A 389 26.72 29.66 32.49
C SER A 389 25.97 29.39 33.78
N THR A 390 24.67 29.71 33.79
CA THR A 390 23.78 29.45 34.91
C THR A 390 23.42 27.96 34.99
N ILE A 391 23.47 27.37 36.19
CA ILE A 391 23.08 25.98 36.45
C ILE A 391 21.72 25.60 35.80
N PRO A 392 20.62 26.39 35.93
CA PRO A 392 19.35 26.05 35.28
C PRO A 392 19.44 25.95 33.74
N PHE A 393 20.22 26.80 33.06
CA PHE A 393 20.41 26.71 31.61
C PHE A 393 21.00 25.35 31.19
N CYS A 394 21.98 24.86 31.95
CA CYS A 394 22.58 23.56 31.72
C CYS A 394 21.55 22.42 31.92
N VAL A 395 20.83 22.42 33.04
CA VAL A 395 19.82 21.38 33.33
C VAL A 395 18.71 21.35 32.27
N THR A 396 18.29 22.50 31.74
CA THR A 396 17.29 22.57 30.66
C THR A 396 17.80 21.99 29.33
N ILE A 397 19.07 22.18 28.97
CA ILE A 397 19.67 21.51 27.79
C ILE A 397 19.65 19.98 27.94
N LEU A 398 19.97 19.47 29.13
CA LEU A 398 19.97 18.03 29.41
C LEU A 398 18.55 17.44 29.41
N LEU A 399 17.54 18.20 29.83
CA LEU A 399 16.13 17.85 29.69
C LEU A 399 15.73 17.74 28.20
N GLY A 400 16.16 18.68 27.35
CA GLY A 400 15.92 18.63 25.91
C GLY A 400 16.48 17.37 25.25
N ALA A 401 17.75 17.06 25.51
CA ALA A 401 18.38 15.81 25.04
C ALA A 401 17.66 14.56 25.56
N SER A 402 17.30 14.53 26.85
CA SER A 402 16.57 13.41 27.45
C SER A 402 15.20 13.18 26.81
N LEU A 403 14.48 14.24 26.43
CA LEU A 403 13.19 14.12 25.73
C LEU A 403 13.35 13.54 24.31
N VAL A 404 14.42 13.88 23.59
CA VAL A 404 14.72 13.24 22.30
C VAL A 404 15.06 11.76 22.48
N ALA A 405 15.82 11.38 23.52
CA ALA A 405 16.09 9.98 23.84
C ALA A 405 14.79 9.21 24.22
N VAL A 406 13.86 9.81 24.98
CA VAL A 406 12.53 9.25 25.22
C VAL A 406 11.77 9.05 23.91
N ALA A 407 11.81 10.01 22.99
CA ALA A 407 11.17 9.87 21.69
C ALA A 407 11.69 8.64 20.91
N ILE A 408 13.01 8.47 20.86
CA ILE A 408 13.65 7.37 20.12
C ILE A 408 13.37 6.01 20.78
N LEU A 409 13.28 5.96 22.11
CA LEU A 409 12.77 4.80 22.84
C LEU A 409 11.35 4.46 22.38
N LEU A 410 10.43 5.44 22.34
CA LEU A 410 9.06 5.24 21.84
C LEU A 410 9.02 4.81 20.37
N TRP A 411 9.95 5.27 19.52
CA TRP A 411 10.05 4.81 18.13
C TRP A 411 10.40 3.33 18.01
N ASN A 412 11.15 2.77 18.97
CA ASN A 412 11.67 1.41 18.94
C ASN A 412 10.93 0.41 19.84
N LEU A 413 9.85 0.84 20.54
CA LEU A 413 8.92 -0.07 21.22
C LEU A 413 8.28 -1.06 20.24
N ARG A 414 8.01 -2.29 20.71
CA ARG A 414 7.24 -3.30 19.96
C ARG A 414 5.76 -2.94 19.91
N ASP A 415 5.11 -2.94 21.08
CA ASP A 415 3.66 -2.89 21.17
C ASP A 415 3.19 -1.44 20.99
N LEU A 416 2.44 -1.18 19.92
CA LEU A 416 1.94 0.17 19.62
C LEU A 416 0.53 0.37 20.20
N ASN A 417 0.29 1.62 20.61
CA ASN A 417 -1.02 2.18 20.89
C ASN A 417 -1.04 3.64 20.41
N ASP A 418 -2.23 4.23 20.29
CA ASP A 418 -2.42 5.54 19.64
C ASP A 418 -1.78 6.68 20.47
N GLN A 419 -1.69 6.49 21.79
CA GLN A 419 -0.95 7.39 22.70
C GLN A 419 0.54 7.36 22.40
N ILE A 420 1.15 6.18 22.20
CA ILE A 420 2.55 6.01 21.80
C ILE A 420 2.79 6.61 20.41
N CYS A 421 1.88 6.42 19.45
CA CYS A 421 1.97 7.03 18.13
C CYS A 421 1.98 8.56 18.20
N THR A 422 1.08 9.14 19.01
CA THR A 422 1.07 10.59 19.31
C THR A 422 2.38 11.03 20.00
N SER A 423 2.78 10.35 21.07
CA SER A 423 3.88 10.77 21.95
C SER A 423 5.25 10.78 21.28
N LYS A 424 5.52 9.91 20.28
CA LYS A 424 6.76 9.92 19.50
C LYS A 424 7.08 11.32 18.97
N ILE A 425 6.12 11.94 18.28
CA ILE A 425 6.27 13.27 17.67
C ILE A 425 6.44 14.35 18.74
N TRP A 426 5.61 14.34 19.79
CA TRP A 426 5.68 15.31 20.88
C TRP A 426 7.04 15.34 21.57
N MET A 427 7.57 14.17 21.94
CA MET A 427 8.83 14.06 22.67
C MET A 427 10.02 14.52 21.80
N ALA A 428 10.01 14.22 20.50
CA ALA A 428 11.04 14.69 19.58
C ALA A 428 10.97 16.20 19.33
N SER A 429 9.78 16.73 19.03
CA SER A 429 9.57 18.16 18.73
C SER A 429 9.94 19.03 19.94
N LEU A 430 9.39 18.74 21.11
CA LEU A 430 9.70 19.46 22.35
C LEU A 430 11.16 19.29 22.76
N GLY A 431 11.72 18.09 22.67
CA GLY A 431 13.11 17.81 23.01
C GLY A 431 14.09 18.60 22.14
N TYR A 432 13.86 18.62 20.81
CA TYR A 432 14.66 19.37 19.85
C TYR A 432 14.52 20.88 20.04
N ASN A 433 13.29 21.38 20.26
CA ASN A 433 13.02 22.79 20.54
C ASN A 433 13.70 23.26 21.83
N ILE A 434 13.59 22.50 22.93
CA ILE A 434 14.25 22.81 24.21
C ILE A 434 15.77 22.73 24.08
N LEU A 435 16.31 21.71 23.41
CA LEU A 435 17.75 21.55 23.23
C LEU A 435 18.35 22.72 22.42
N ILE A 436 17.80 22.99 21.24
CA ILE A 436 18.42 23.90 20.27
C ILE A 436 17.92 25.34 20.43
N GLY A 437 16.65 25.54 20.77
CA GLY A 437 16.10 26.87 21.01
C GLY A 437 16.82 27.62 22.13
N PHE A 438 17.14 26.94 23.24
CA PHE A 438 17.94 27.53 24.31
C PHE A 438 19.37 27.87 23.87
N ILE A 439 20.04 26.98 23.11
CA ILE A 439 21.39 27.24 22.57
C ILE A 439 21.38 28.47 21.66
N ILE A 440 20.45 28.52 20.70
CA ILE A 440 20.30 29.62 19.74
C ILE A 440 20.00 30.94 20.44
N ILE A 441 19.10 30.95 21.42
CA ILE A 441 18.71 32.18 22.13
C ILE A 441 19.86 32.67 23.02
N LYS A 442 20.58 31.79 23.72
CA LYS A 442 21.76 32.21 24.50
C LYS A 442 22.86 32.76 23.57
N ALA A 443 23.13 32.10 22.44
CA ALA A 443 24.09 32.60 21.44
C ALA A 443 23.66 33.96 20.85
N THR A 444 22.37 34.15 20.59
CA THR A 444 21.80 35.43 20.10
C THR A 444 21.96 36.54 21.14
N LEU A 445 21.66 36.27 22.42
CA LEU A 445 21.81 37.24 23.50
C LEU A 445 23.29 37.58 23.78
N ILE A 446 24.20 36.62 23.63
CA ILE A 446 25.66 36.87 23.65
C ILE A 446 26.07 37.79 22.49
N TYR A 447 25.61 37.51 21.26
CA TYR A 447 25.93 38.34 20.09
C TYR A 447 25.38 39.79 20.23
N LEU A 448 24.15 39.95 20.71
CA LEU A 448 23.56 41.26 20.99
C LEU A 448 24.31 42.00 22.12
N LYS A 449 24.76 41.30 23.16
CA LYS A 449 25.61 41.85 24.22
C LYS A 449 26.93 42.34 23.64
N PHE A 450 27.63 41.55 22.83
CA PHE A 450 28.87 41.93 22.15
C PHE A 450 28.71 43.23 21.32
N LEU A 451 27.71 43.28 20.43
CA LEU A 451 27.39 44.48 19.65
C LEU A 451 27.08 45.72 20.53
N SER A 452 26.51 45.53 21.73
CA SER A 452 26.24 46.63 22.65
C SER A 452 27.50 47.16 23.34
N MET A 453 28.56 46.35 23.47
CA MET A 453 29.84 46.75 24.08
C MET A 453 30.76 47.40 23.04
N GLU A 454 30.78 46.89 21.81
CA GLU A 454 31.44 47.54 20.66
C GLU A 454 30.95 48.98 20.49
N LYS A 455 29.63 49.18 20.43
CA LYS A 455 29.00 50.51 20.32
C LYS A 455 29.21 51.44 21.52
N LYS A 456 29.64 50.91 22.67
CA LYS A 456 29.87 51.68 23.91
C LYS A 456 31.34 51.81 24.30
N GLY A 457 32.27 51.40 23.43
CA GLY A 457 33.70 51.62 23.63
C GLY A 457 34.32 50.79 24.77
N GLY A 458 33.84 49.56 25.00
CA GLY A 458 34.49 48.56 25.87
C GLY A 458 34.43 48.78 27.38
N ASN A 459 34.23 50.01 27.87
CA ASN A 459 34.31 50.39 29.30
C ASN A 459 33.14 49.90 30.20
N GLN A 460 32.47 48.79 29.89
CA GLN A 460 31.44 48.20 30.76
C GLN A 460 31.96 46.90 31.40
N LYS A 461 31.76 46.75 32.72
CA LYS A 461 31.97 45.45 33.38
C LYS A 461 31.11 44.38 32.70
N ILE A 462 31.76 43.30 32.29
CA ILE A 462 31.11 42.19 31.61
C ILE A 462 30.28 41.42 32.66
N SER A 463 29.07 41.04 32.25
CA SER A 463 28.06 40.45 33.13
C SER A 463 27.34 39.31 32.40
N PRO A 464 27.09 38.17 33.07
CA PRO A 464 26.46 37.02 32.46
C PRO A 464 25.02 37.34 32.06
N VAL A 465 24.56 36.71 30.97
CA VAL A 465 23.16 36.83 30.51
C VAL A 465 22.23 36.18 31.55
N PRO A 466 21.24 36.90 32.11
CA PRO A 466 20.38 36.35 33.15
C PRO A 466 19.43 35.30 32.57
N TYR A 467 19.31 34.16 33.26
CA TYR A 467 18.51 33.01 32.81
C TYR A 467 17.05 33.39 32.46
N LEU A 468 16.44 34.26 33.25
CA LEU A 468 15.07 34.75 33.01
C LEU A 468 14.91 35.43 31.62
N GLN A 469 15.94 36.12 31.13
CA GLN A 469 15.90 36.73 29.80
C GLN A 469 15.95 35.68 28.68
N ILE A 470 16.69 34.58 28.88
CA ILE A 470 16.72 33.45 27.95
C ILE A 470 15.33 32.79 27.89
N VAL A 471 14.72 32.53 29.05
CA VAL A 471 13.37 31.93 29.14
C VAL A 471 12.31 32.83 28.50
N LEU A 472 12.31 34.14 28.77
CA LEU A 472 11.36 35.08 28.18
C LEU A 472 11.43 35.15 26.64
N TRP A 473 12.62 34.92 26.06
CA TRP A 473 12.80 34.84 24.61
C TRP A 473 12.45 33.45 24.04
N PHE A 474 12.49 32.39 24.86
CA PHE A 474 12.16 31.02 24.44
C PHE A 474 10.67 30.71 24.48
N VAL A 475 9.94 31.22 25.48
CA VAL A 475 8.50 30.96 25.67
C VAL A 475 7.65 31.12 24.39
N PRO A 476 7.85 32.14 23.53
CA PRO A 476 7.12 32.23 22.25
C PRO A 476 7.35 31.04 21.31
N PHE A 477 8.58 30.54 21.20
CA PHE A 477 8.90 29.37 20.36
C PHE A 477 8.33 28.07 20.93
N LEU A 478 8.29 27.93 22.26
CA LEU A 478 7.64 26.81 22.92
C LEU A 478 6.12 26.82 22.71
N ILE A 479 5.49 28.00 22.79
CA ILE A 479 4.05 28.16 22.57
C ILE A 479 3.67 27.79 21.14
N ILE A 480 4.45 28.20 20.14
CA ILE A 480 4.19 27.87 18.72
C ILE A 480 4.26 26.35 18.49
N ASP A 481 5.32 25.71 18.98
CA ASP A 481 5.53 24.25 18.89
C ASP A 481 4.41 23.47 19.59
N VAL A 482 4.06 23.83 20.82
CA VAL A 482 2.93 23.21 21.57
C VAL A 482 1.60 23.40 20.83
N ILE A 483 1.33 24.56 20.22
CA ILE A 483 0.11 24.77 19.42
C ILE A 483 0.10 23.86 18.18
N LEU A 484 1.22 23.73 17.45
CA LEU A 484 1.33 22.83 16.30
C LEU A 484 1.15 21.36 16.70
N LEU A 485 1.71 20.94 17.84
CA LEU A 485 1.57 19.59 18.38
C LEU A 485 0.14 19.28 18.84
N ILE A 486 -0.56 20.25 19.44
CA ILE A 486 -2.00 20.12 19.76
C ILE A 486 -2.80 19.92 18.46
N ILE A 487 -2.59 20.76 17.45
CA ILE A 487 -3.29 20.69 16.16
C ILE A 487 -2.98 19.36 15.44
N TYR A 488 -1.73 18.89 15.47
CA TYR A 488 -1.35 17.55 14.99
C TYR A 488 -2.17 16.44 15.67
N SER A 489 -2.28 16.51 17.00
CA SER A 489 -2.98 15.48 17.78
C SER A 489 -4.49 15.48 17.56
N THR A 490 -5.13 16.66 17.49
CA THR A 490 -6.58 16.78 17.30
C THR A 490 -7.02 16.50 15.88
N SER A 491 -6.23 16.96 14.89
CA SER A 491 -6.65 17.01 13.48
C SER A 491 -5.99 15.93 12.63
N GLY A 492 -4.80 15.46 13.01
CA GLY A 492 -4.07 14.40 12.30
C GLY A 492 -4.47 12.98 12.69
N GLN A 493 -5.10 12.81 13.87
CA GLN A 493 -5.56 11.53 14.44
C GLN A 493 -4.53 10.38 14.29
N PRO A 494 -3.31 10.54 14.80
CA PRO A 494 -2.26 9.52 14.67
C PRO A 494 -2.61 8.24 15.45
N GLY A 495 -2.97 7.19 14.71
CA GLY A 495 -3.38 5.90 15.25
C GLY A 495 -2.44 4.77 14.84
N LYS A 496 -2.57 3.62 15.50
CA LYS A 496 -1.95 2.38 15.01
C LYS A 496 -2.79 1.74 13.91
N ILE A 497 -2.13 1.19 12.89
CA ILE A 497 -2.75 0.38 11.84
C ILE A 497 -1.91 -0.87 11.59
N ASP A 498 -2.56 -2.02 11.66
CA ASP A 498 -1.98 -3.31 11.31
C ASP A 498 -1.82 -3.38 9.78
N SER A 499 -0.58 -3.34 9.32
CA SER A 499 -0.22 -3.20 7.91
C SER A 499 0.18 -4.53 7.31
N LEU A 500 -0.60 -5.03 6.35
CA LEU A 500 -0.34 -6.25 5.57
C LEU A 500 0.57 -5.93 4.37
N GLY A 501 1.45 -6.87 3.99
CA GLY A 501 2.18 -6.84 2.71
C GLY A 501 3.20 -5.70 2.49
N LEU A 502 3.53 -4.91 3.52
CA LEU A 502 4.61 -3.91 3.45
C LEU A 502 6.00 -4.55 3.59
N ASP A 503 7.05 -3.86 3.10
CA ASP A 503 8.46 -4.18 3.39
C ASP A 503 8.89 -5.65 3.16
N GLY A 504 8.23 -6.39 2.24
CA GLY A 504 8.55 -7.79 1.90
C GLY A 504 7.88 -8.85 2.78
N ILE A 505 6.94 -8.45 3.62
CA ILE A 505 6.15 -9.31 4.52
C ILE A 505 5.14 -10.17 3.74
N GLY A 506 4.86 -11.39 4.20
CA GLY A 506 3.97 -12.36 3.54
C GLY A 506 2.48 -11.98 3.51
N ARG A 507 1.69 -12.71 2.70
CA ARG A 507 0.26 -12.41 2.40
C ARG A 507 -0.64 -12.35 3.64
N TYR A 508 -0.33 -13.15 4.67
CA TYR A 508 -1.08 -13.26 5.93
C TYR A 508 -0.27 -12.76 7.13
N GLU A 509 0.81 -12.03 6.87
CA GLU A 509 1.71 -11.49 7.88
C GLU A 509 1.53 -9.97 7.96
N TYR A 510 1.55 -9.41 9.16
CA TYR A 510 1.35 -7.98 9.37
C TYR A 510 2.39 -7.37 10.33
N THR A 511 2.51 -6.05 10.25
CA THR A 511 3.33 -5.25 11.15
C THR A 511 2.57 -4.02 11.64
N GLN A 512 2.74 -3.65 12.91
CA GLN A 512 2.08 -2.48 13.49
C GLN A 512 2.82 -1.21 13.06
N ASN A 513 2.11 -0.27 12.40
CA ASN A 513 2.64 1.05 12.07
C ASN A 513 1.80 2.16 12.70
N CYS A 514 2.43 3.30 13.00
CA CYS A 514 1.72 4.54 13.28
C CYS A 514 1.44 5.26 11.95
N VAL A 515 0.19 5.64 11.71
CA VAL A 515 -0.27 6.30 10.49
C VAL A 515 -1.08 7.55 10.85
N ASN A 516 -0.88 8.64 10.11
CA ASN A 516 -1.68 9.86 10.25
C ASN A 516 -2.73 9.92 9.12
N ASN A 517 -3.75 10.77 9.27
CA ASN A 517 -4.50 11.23 8.11
C ASN A 517 -3.71 12.30 7.32
N PHE A 518 -4.16 12.61 6.10
CA PHE A 518 -3.56 13.61 5.20
C PHE A 518 -3.35 15.00 5.83
N THR A 519 -4.26 15.42 6.71
CA THR A 519 -4.14 16.68 7.47
C THR A 519 -2.99 16.60 8.47
N GLY A 520 -2.82 15.46 9.15
CA GLY A 520 -1.72 15.19 10.06
C GLY A 520 -0.35 15.27 9.38
N ASP A 521 -0.21 14.70 8.19
CA ASP A 521 1.03 14.78 7.41
C ASP A 521 1.37 16.23 7.01
N ILE A 522 0.38 17.03 6.59
CA ILE A 522 0.56 18.47 6.33
C ILE A 522 1.07 19.19 7.59
N ILE A 523 0.53 18.88 8.77
CA ILE A 523 0.97 19.51 10.03
C ILE A 523 2.40 19.08 10.39
N LEU A 524 2.78 17.82 10.14
CA LEU A 524 4.17 17.36 10.32
C LEU A 524 5.14 18.09 9.39
N TYR A 525 4.76 18.39 8.15
CA TYR A 525 5.58 19.25 7.27
C TYR A 525 5.70 20.69 7.80
N ILE A 526 4.64 21.26 8.41
CA ILE A 526 4.70 22.59 9.03
C ILE A 526 5.65 22.59 10.24
N ILE A 527 5.60 21.56 11.09
CA ILE A 527 6.53 21.37 12.23
C ILE A 527 7.97 21.23 11.72
N LEU A 528 8.20 20.44 10.67
CA LEU A 528 9.52 20.30 10.04
C LEU A 528 10.07 21.63 9.50
N VAL A 529 9.22 22.45 8.85
CA VAL A 529 9.60 23.79 8.37
C VAL A 529 9.90 24.74 9.53
N PHE A 530 9.13 24.69 10.64
CA PHE A 530 9.40 25.48 11.84
C PHE A 530 10.80 25.18 12.42
N HIS A 531 11.13 23.91 12.64
CA HIS A 531 12.45 23.51 13.13
C HIS A 531 13.58 23.78 12.12
N GLY A 532 13.31 23.64 10.82
CA GLY A 532 14.24 24.01 9.75
C GLY A 532 14.60 25.50 9.79
N LEU A 533 13.60 26.37 9.97
CA LEU A 533 13.79 27.82 10.10
C LEU A 533 14.54 28.19 11.40
N GLN A 534 14.23 27.53 12.53
CA GLN A 534 15.03 27.66 13.76
C GLN A 534 16.51 27.32 13.50
N LEU A 535 16.78 26.17 12.87
CA LEU A 535 18.14 25.70 12.61
C LEU A 535 18.92 26.60 11.64
N LEU A 536 18.27 27.10 10.59
CA LEU A 536 18.84 28.09 9.66
C LEU A 536 19.21 29.41 10.36
N TYR A 537 18.35 29.90 11.26
CA TYR A 537 18.67 31.07 12.10
C TYR A 537 19.82 30.78 13.07
N GLY A 538 19.86 29.57 13.64
CA GLY A 538 20.99 29.08 14.43
C GLY A 538 22.32 29.13 13.68
N CYS A 539 22.36 28.62 12.45
CA CYS A 539 23.53 28.71 11.58
C CYS A 539 23.94 30.15 11.25
N PHE A 540 22.99 31.06 11.04
CA PHE A 540 23.28 32.49 10.86
C PHE A 540 23.94 33.10 12.10
N ILE A 541 23.45 32.79 13.30
CA ILE A 541 24.02 33.27 14.57
C ILE A 541 25.40 32.64 14.82
N ALA A 542 25.56 31.33 14.60
CA ALA A 542 26.85 30.64 14.67
C ALA A 542 27.90 31.20 13.70
N TRP A 543 27.48 31.70 12.53
CA TRP A 543 28.34 32.39 11.58
C TRP A 543 28.69 33.82 12.00
N LYS A 544 27.87 34.45 12.84
CA LYS A 544 28.13 35.78 13.43
C LYS A 544 29.01 35.72 14.68
N THR A 545 28.90 34.69 15.51
CA THR A 545 29.68 34.58 16.77
C THR A 545 31.15 34.24 16.56
N ARG A 546 31.53 33.62 15.42
CA ARG A 546 32.92 33.24 15.05
C ARG A 546 33.95 34.38 14.93
N VAL A 547 33.55 35.62 15.24
CA VAL A 547 34.39 36.84 15.17
C VAL A 547 34.66 37.39 16.58
N ILE A 548 34.19 36.70 17.62
CA ILE A 548 34.28 37.12 19.02
C ILE A 548 35.45 36.39 19.69
N ASP A 549 36.67 36.76 19.30
CA ASP A 549 37.94 36.20 19.80
C ASP A 549 38.29 36.72 21.22
N LEU A 550 37.32 36.61 22.15
CA LEU A 550 37.44 37.01 23.56
C LEU A 550 37.21 35.77 24.44
N GLU A 551 38.12 35.53 25.39
CA GLU A 551 38.12 34.31 26.22
C GLU A 551 36.81 34.14 27.04
N GLU A 552 36.23 35.26 27.45
CA GLU A 552 34.95 35.37 28.17
C GLU A 552 33.74 34.90 27.35
N PHE A 553 33.85 34.88 26.01
CA PHE A 553 32.79 34.45 25.09
C PHE A 553 33.09 33.12 24.38
N VAL A 554 34.13 32.38 24.78
CA VAL A 554 34.50 31.07 24.18
C VAL A 554 33.33 30.09 24.12
N GLU A 555 32.39 30.14 25.08
CA GLU A 555 31.18 29.30 25.07
C GLU A 555 30.32 29.45 23.79
N ALA A 556 30.39 30.60 23.11
CA ALA A 556 29.69 30.82 21.84
C ALA A 556 30.27 30.00 20.67
N HIS A 557 31.53 29.53 20.78
CA HIS A 557 32.15 28.62 19.82
C HIS A 557 31.75 27.17 20.07
N ASP A 558 31.58 26.76 21.33
CA ASP A 558 31.03 25.45 21.70
C ASP A 558 29.60 25.31 21.14
N PHE A 559 28.77 26.34 21.32
CA PHE A 559 27.41 26.41 20.75
C PHE A 559 27.39 26.43 19.21
N ALA A 560 28.28 27.20 18.57
CA ALA A 560 28.38 27.21 17.11
C ALA A 560 28.74 25.82 16.56
N THR A 561 29.70 25.13 17.19
CA THR A 561 30.11 23.77 16.81
C THR A 561 28.97 22.76 16.94
N ALA A 562 28.20 22.83 18.04
CA ALA A 562 27.03 21.98 18.24
C ALA A 562 25.93 22.23 17.18
N ILE A 563 25.64 23.50 16.85
CA ILE A 563 24.67 23.86 15.80
C ILE A 563 25.12 23.32 14.43
N TYR A 564 26.38 23.49 14.05
CA TYR A 564 26.88 22.98 12.77
C TYR A 564 26.83 21.45 12.68
N LEU A 565 27.14 20.73 13.77
CA LEU A 565 27.04 19.28 13.81
C LEU A 565 25.60 18.80 13.59
N ILE A 566 24.63 19.39 14.30
CA ILE A 566 23.22 19.02 14.14
C ILE A 566 22.74 19.31 12.71
N THR A 567 23.07 20.49 12.15
CA THR A 567 22.74 20.83 10.75
C THR A 567 23.33 19.84 9.75
N PHE A 568 24.57 19.38 9.96
CA PHE A 568 25.19 18.36 9.13
C PHE A 568 24.48 17.00 9.23
N CYS A 569 24.10 16.57 10.45
CA CYS A 569 23.31 15.37 10.65
C CYS A 569 21.91 15.46 10.00
N SER A 570 21.21 16.59 10.14
CA SER A 570 19.91 16.82 9.48
C SER A 570 19.99 16.77 7.96
N PHE A 571 21.05 17.32 7.36
CA PHE A 571 21.28 17.25 5.92
C PHE A 571 21.51 15.81 5.43
N ILE A 572 22.27 15.01 6.19
CA ILE A 572 22.46 13.58 5.92
C ILE A 572 21.14 12.80 6.02
N ILE A 573 20.33 13.04 7.05
CA ILE A 573 19.01 12.39 7.21
C ILE A 573 18.14 12.64 5.98
N VAL A 574 18.01 13.89 5.53
CA VAL A 574 17.18 14.24 4.37
C VAL A 574 17.63 13.51 3.11
N ILE A 575 18.94 13.44 2.83
CA ILE A 575 19.48 12.71 1.67
C ILE A 575 19.20 11.21 1.79
N LEU A 576 19.44 10.60 2.96
CA LEU A 576 19.22 9.17 3.16
C LEU A 576 17.74 8.78 3.04
N MET A 577 16.80 9.64 3.46
CA MET A 577 15.37 9.36 3.37
C MET A 577 14.84 9.32 1.93
N VAL A 578 15.43 10.08 0.99
CA VAL A 578 15.00 10.04 -0.44
C VAL A 578 15.25 8.67 -1.09
N GLY A 579 16.29 7.95 -0.66
CA GLY A 579 16.63 6.62 -1.20
C GLY A 579 15.92 5.45 -0.53
N VAL A 580 15.04 5.68 0.46
CA VAL A 580 14.53 4.63 1.36
C VAL A 580 13.01 4.49 1.27
N THR A 581 12.58 3.49 0.51
CA THR A 581 11.17 3.06 0.40
C THR A 581 10.67 2.37 1.68
N SER A 582 11.50 1.51 2.28
CA SER A 582 11.15 0.69 3.44
C SER A 582 10.91 1.53 4.72
N THR A 583 9.80 1.24 5.40
CA THR A 583 9.45 1.83 6.70
C THR A 583 10.40 1.39 7.81
N ARG A 584 10.84 0.13 7.80
CA ARG A 584 11.84 -0.44 8.71
C ARG A 584 13.17 0.32 8.65
N ASN A 585 13.66 0.59 7.44
CA ASN A 585 14.91 1.32 7.22
C ASN A 585 14.77 2.80 7.60
N ARG A 586 13.62 3.43 7.29
CA ARG A 586 13.30 4.83 7.64
C ARG A 586 13.41 5.08 9.15
N ASN A 587 12.76 4.25 9.97
CA ASN A 587 12.80 4.39 11.44
C ASN A 587 14.21 4.15 12.03
N THR A 588 14.97 3.23 11.43
CA THR A 588 16.36 2.93 11.81
C THR A 588 17.28 4.13 11.60
N ILE A 589 17.19 4.80 10.45
CA ILE A 589 18.02 5.97 10.10
C ILE A 589 17.71 7.16 11.00
N ILE A 590 16.42 7.45 11.24
CA ILE A 590 15.98 8.52 12.14
C ILE A 590 16.55 8.28 13.56
N SER A 591 16.40 7.05 14.09
CA SER A 591 16.87 6.70 15.44
C SER A 591 18.39 6.87 15.59
N ALA A 592 19.17 6.39 14.60
CA ALA A 592 20.63 6.45 14.62
C ALA A 592 21.17 7.89 14.57
N CYS A 593 20.69 8.69 13.62
CA CYS A 593 21.17 10.07 13.46
C CYS A 593 20.71 10.98 14.61
N ALA A 594 19.52 10.74 15.17
CA ALA A 594 19.03 11.51 16.32
C ALA A 594 19.89 11.27 17.57
N ILE A 595 20.06 10.02 18.05
CA ILE A 595 20.97 9.67 19.17
C ILE A 595 22.37 10.24 18.94
N PHE A 596 22.94 10.05 17.74
CA PHE A 596 24.30 10.51 17.45
C PHE A 596 24.43 12.03 17.59
N SER A 597 23.46 12.80 17.10
CA SER A 597 23.51 14.26 17.14
C SER A 597 23.26 14.84 18.54
N THR A 598 22.34 14.26 19.32
CA THR A 598 22.04 14.71 20.69
C THR A 598 23.17 14.35 21.66
N PHE A 599 23.63 13.09 21.66
CA PHE A 599 24.74 12.66 22.49
C PHE A 599 26.02 13.46 22.20
N SER A 600 26.33 13.70 20.93
CA SER A 600 27.50 14.50 20.55
C SER A 600 27.35 15.98 20.90
N CYS A 601 26.15 16.55 20.82
CA CYS A 601 25.86 17.92 21.29
C CYS A 601 26.12 18.07 22.79
N VAL A 602 25.66 17.09 23.60
CA VAL A 602 25.94 17.02 25.04
C VAL A 602 27.44 16.91 25.30
N LEU A 603 28.16 16.03 24.59
CA LEU A 603 29.62 15.89 24.76
C LEU A 603 30.39 17.17 24.42
N ILE A 604 30.02 17.91 23.36
CA ILE A 604 30.66 19.19 23.01
C ILE A 604 30.44 20.22 24.13
N ILE A 605 29.18 20.47 24.51
CA ILE A 605 28.81 21.55 25.43
C ILE A 605 29.31 21.29 26.85
N TYR A 606 29.34 20.04 27.31
CA TYR A 606 29.80 19.69 28.66
C TYR A 606 31.29 19.32 28.72
N GLY A 607 31.84 18.70 27.67
CA GLY A 607 33.28 18.38 27.59
C GLY A 607 34.14 19.63 27.69
N ALA A 608 33.78 20.71 26.97
CA ALA A 608 34.46 22.00 27.06
C ALA A 608 34.43 22.61 28.49
N LYS A 609 33.31 22.42 29.22
CA LYS A 609 33.17 22.90 30.60
C LYS A 609 34.01 22.09 31.58
N PHE A 610 33.98 20.76 31.49
CA PHE A 610 34.80 19.88 32.34
C PHE A 610 36.31 20.03 32.07
N TRP A 611 36.70 20.29 30.82
CA TRP A 611 38.11 20.55 30.48
C TRP A 611 38.65 21.82 31.16
N LYS A 612 37.87 22.91 31.18
CA LYS A 612 38.24 24.15 31.91
C LYS A 612 38.29 23.98 33.43
N ILE A 613 37.54 23.03 33.99
CA ILE A 613 37.64 22.66 35.41
C ILE A 613 38.94 21.89 35.69
N TYR A 614 39.35 20.98 34.79
CA TYR A 614 40.55 20.17 34.95
C TYR A 614 41.86 20.96 34.69
N LYS A 615 41.79 22.01 33.86
CA LYS A 615 42.89 22.96 33.63
C LYS A 615 42.40 24.40 33.79
N PRO A 616 42.44 24.98 35.00
CA PRO A 616 42.37 26.42 35.16
C PRO A 616 43.55 27.08 34.42
N VAL A 617 43.31 28.25 33.85
CA VAL A 617 44.34 29.09 33.21
C VAL A 617 44.95 29.99 34.28
N GLU A 618 46.26 30.22 34.23
CA GLU A 618 46.95 31.18 35.12
C GLU A 618 46.73 32.61 34.62
N ASP A 619 46.40 33.52 35.53
CA ASP A 619 45.79 34.83 35.23
C ASP A 619 46.87 35.93 35.03
N ASP A 620 47.40 36.04 33.81
CA ASP A 620 48.43 37.02 33.44
C ASP A 620 47.90 38.47 33.47
N GLY A 621 48.32 39.24 34.48
CA GLY A 621 47.70 40.51 34.83
C GLY A 621 47.95 41.69 33.88
N LEU A 622 46.90 42.12 33.17
CA LEU A 622 46.70 43.40 32.45
C LEU A 622 47.53 43.65 31.16
N PRO A 623 47.09 44.58 30.26
CA PRO A 623 45.95 45.50 30.34
C PRO A 623 44.90 45.37 29.19
N GLN A 624 43.84 46.20 29.25
CA GLN A 624 42.70 46.18 28.34
C GLN A 624 43.05 46.20 26.83
N ILE A 625 42.44 45.27 26.08
CA ILE A 625 42.65 45.08 24.64
C ILE A 625 41.80 46.07 23.82
N LYS A 626 42.42 46.76 22.86
CA LYS A 626 41.73 47.64 21.90
C LYS A 626 41.06 46.84 20.80
N LEU A 627 39.75 47.01 20.63
CA LEU A 627 39.01 46.56 19.44
C LEU A 627 39.63 47.16 18.17
N LYS A 628 40.04 46.31 17.22
CA LYS A 628 40.28 46.73 15.83
C LYS A 628 38.93 46.93 15.15
N SER A 629 38.61 48.17 14.75
CA SER A 629 37.38 48.43 14.01
C SER A 629 37.45 47.85 12.59
N LEU A 630 36.30 47.40 12.08
CA LEU A 630 36.15 46.89 10.71
C LEU A 630 36.39 48.01 9.69
N LYS A 631 37.40 47.83 8.84
CA LYS A 631 37.72 48.77 7.76
C LYS A 631 36.87 48.44 6.52
N ASN A 632 35.82 49.21 6.28
CA ASN A 632 35.07 49.14 5.03
C ASN A 632 35.99 49.43 3.83
N GLY A 633 35.83 48.66 2.75
CA GLY A 633 36.54 48.84 1.49
C GLY A 633 35.64 48.48 0.31
N GLY A 634 35.15 49.50 -0.40
CA GLY A 634 34.40 49.33 -1.64
C GLY A 634 35.27 49.57 -2.88
N SER A 635 34.95 48.88 -3.98
CA SER A 635 35.29 49.20 -5.37
C SER A 635 36.72 49.66 -5.71
N GLY A 636 37.50 48.79 -6.38
CA GLY A 636 38.75 49.17 -7.05
C GLY A 636 39.27 48.07 -7.98
N SER A 637 39.07 48.22 -9.29
CA SER A 637 39.46 47.24 -10.33
C SER A 637 40.94 47.36 -10.74
N GLY A 638 41.61 46.22 -10.99
CA GLY A 638 42.96 46.20 -11.57
C GLY A 638 43.37 44.78 -12.01
N ALA A 639 43.76 44.61 -13.29
CA ALA A 639 43.81 43.30 -13.93
C ALA A 639 45.20 42.61 -13.92
N SER A 640 45.19 41.31 -13.60
CA SER A 640 45.86 40.18 -14.30
C SER A 640 47.35 40.18 -14.73
N LEU A 641 47.94 38.97 -14.68
CA LEU A 641 49.23 38.53 -15.25
C LEU A 641 50.51 39.08 -14.55
N SER A 642 51.61 38.34 -14.47
CA SER A 642 52.12 37.33 -15.42
C SER A 642 52.89 36.16 -14.76
N SER A 643 53.26 35.16 -15.58
CA SER A 643 53.99 33.96 -15.17
C SER A 643 55.39 33.85 -15.81
N LYS A 644 56.35 33.29 -15.06
CA LYS A 644 57.63 32.68 -15.50
C LYS A 644 58.21 31.96 -14.27
N SER A 645 58.34 30.63 -14.16
CA SER A 645 58.86 29.59 -15.05
C SER A 645 60.39 29.57 -15.17
N LYS A 646 61.05 28.57 -14.54
CA LYS A 646 62.23 27.90 -15.12
C LYS A 646 62.48 26.52 -14.50
N LYS A 647 62.65 25.54 -15.39
CA LYS A 647 63.42 24.29 -15.25
C LYS A 647 64.92 24.63 -15.07
N SER A 648 65.88 23.79 -14.66
CA SER A 648 65.94 22.41 -14.11
C SER A 648 67.44 22.05 -13.96
N SER A 649 67.83 21.11 -13.09
CA SER A 649 69.07 20.33 -13.28
C SER A 649 69.03 19.00 -12.52
N LEU A 650 69.95 18.10 -12.87
CA LEU A 650 70.05 16.70 -12.43
C LEU A 650 71.46 16.44 -11.89
N SER A 651 71.59 15.64 -10.82
CA SER A 651 72.85 14.99 -10.42
C SER A 651 72.55 13.65 -9.73
N SER A 652 73.55 12.77 -9.63
CA SER A 652 73.28 11.32 -9.57
C SER A 652 74.42 10.48 -8.95
N VAL A 653 74.07 9.25 -8.53
CA VAL A 653 74.94 8.10 -8.19
C VAL A 653 75.82 8.21 -6.93
N GLY A 654 75.78 7.16 -6.08
CA GLY A 654 76.72 6.94 -4.97
C GLY A 654 76.28 5.77 -4.06
N ALA A 655 76.96 4.62 -4.14
CA ALA A 655 76.48 3.34 -3.56
C ALA A 655 77.25 2.88 -2.29
N LYS A 656 76.74 1.80 -1.66
CA LYS A 656 77.35 0.93 -0.59
C LYS A 656 77.38 1.50 0.86
N SER A 657 77.40 0.70 1.94
CA SER A 657 77.01 -0.72 2.19
C SER A 657 77.10 -1.12 3.69
N SER A 658 76.50 -2.26 4.09
CA SER A 658 76.59 -2.99 5.39
C SER A 658 75.78 -2.44 6.59
N GLY A 659 75.30 -3.26 7.54
CA GLY A 659 75.23 -4.73 7.59
C GLY A 659 74.73 -5.32 8.95
N SER A 660 74.14 -6.54 8.92
CA SER A 660 73.54 -7.33 10.05
C SER A 660 72.29 -6.69 10.73
N GLY A 661 71.32 -7.41 11.33
CA GLY A 661 71.02 -8.86 11.54
C GLY A 661 70.07 -9.03 12.77
N VAL A 662 69.34 -10.12 13.11
CA VAL A 662 69.01 -11.45 12.53
C VAL A 662 67.66 -11.89 13.19
N ASN A 663 66.50 -11.87 12.52
CA ASN A 663 65.83 -12.95 11.73
C ASN A 663 65.25 -14.18 12.51
N THR A 664 63.91 -14.29 12.57
CA THR A 664 63.03 -15.50 12.76
C THR A 664 61.56 -15.04 12.54
N GLY A 665 60.57 -15.82 12.10
CA GLY A 665 60.51 -17.17 11.52
C GLY A 665 59.06 -17.54 11.11
N THR A 666 58.83 -17.95 9.86
CA THR A 666 57.53 -18.29 9.20
C THR A 666 57.20 -19.81 9.31
N PRO A 667 56.15 -20.45 8.71
CA PRO A 667 55.26 -20.02 7.61
C PRO A 667 53.75 -20.43 7.64
N GLY A 668 53.01 -20.02 6.61
CA GLY A 668 51.70 -20.55 6.20
C GLY A 668 51.16 -19.85 4.95
N GLN A 669 50.89 -20.57 3.86
CA GLN A 669 50.52 -19.98 2.56
C GLN A 669 49.11 -20.37 2.07
N SER A 670 48.63 -19.55 1.11
CA SER A 670 47.83 -19.91 -0.10
C SER A 670 46.30 -19.70 0.00
N ALA A 671 45.56 -19.35 -1.06
CA ALA A 671 45.91 -18.96 -2.44
C ALA A 671 44.90 -17.93 -2.99
N MET A 672 45.19 -17.30 -4.15
CA MET A 672 44.19 -16.54 -4.93
C MET A 672 43.36 -17.47 -5.83
N ALA A 673 42.08 -17.15 -6.00
CA ALA A 673 41.24 -17.66 -7.09
C ALA A 673 40.28 -16.56 -7.58
N SER A 674 40.63 -15.90 -8.69
CA SER A 674 39.76 -14.95 -9.38
C SER A 674 38.88 -15.67 -10.40
N ILE A 675 37.56 -15.55 -10.32
CA ILE A 675 36.62 -16.08 -11.32
C ILE A 675 35.91 -14.92 -12.00
N ASN A 676 35.93 -14.94 -13.34
CA ASN A 676 35.28 -13.97 -14.22
C ASN A 676 34.10 -14.66 -14.91
N ILE A 677 32.89 -14.08 -14.81
CA ILE A 677 31.70 -14.55 -15.53
C ILE A 677 31.04 -13.35 -16.22
N GLN A 678 31.50 -13.07 -17.44
CA GLN A 678 30.58 -12.62 -18.47
C GLN A 678 29.76 -13.83 -18.93
N ASN A 679 28.44 -13.65 -19.01
CA ASN A 679 27.40 -14.52 -19.61
C ASN A 679 26.25 -14.78 -18.63
N PHE A 680 25.27 -13.87 -18.63
CA PHE A 680 23.86 -14.26 -18.47
C PHE A 680 23.06 -13.58 -19.57
N VAL A 681 22.32 -14.40 -20.33
CA VAL A 681 21.52 -14.00 -21.50
C VAL A 681 20.06 -13.95 -21.07
N ASN A 682 19.30 -12.98 -21.59
CA ASN A 682 17.85 -12.86 -21.33
C ASN A 682 17.09 -14.11 -21.81
N PRO A 683 16.19 -14.66 -20.98
CA PRO A 683 15.10 -15.49 -21.42
C PRO A 683 13.72 -14.84 -21.14
N ILE A 684 12.89 -14.74 -22.18
CA ILE A 684 11.41 -14.86 -22.22
C ILE A 684 10.94 -14.17 -23.53
N GLU A 685 11.24 -14.83 -24.64
CA GLU A 685 10.50 -14.72 -25.91
C GLU A 685 10.11 -16.14 -26.30
N ALA A 686 9.01 -16.64 -25.72
CA ALA A 686 8.53 -18.01 -25.94
C ALA A 686 7.02 -18.12 -25.60
N ASN A 687 6.16 -17.66 -26.51
CA ASN A 687 4.74 -18.06 -26.56
C ASN A 687 4.18 -17.78 -27.96
N SER A 688 4.27 -18.78 -28.83
CA SER A 688 3.68 -18.75 -30.19
C SER A 688 3.45 -20.17 -30.73
N ARG A 689 2.42 -20.83 -30.20
CA ARG A 689 1.73 -22.00 -30.76
C ARG A 689 0.40 -22.23 -30.06
#